data_AF-A0AAX0WLH7-F1
#
_entry.id   AF-A0AAX0WLH7-F1
#
_cell.length_a   1.000
_cell.length_b   1.000
_cell.length_c   1.000
_cell.angle_alpha   90.00
_cell.angle_beta   90.00
_cell.angle_gamma   90.00
#
_symmetry.space_group_name_H-M   'P 1'
#
loop_
_entity.id
_entity.type
_entity.pdbx_description
1 polymer ?
#
loop_
_entity_poly.entity_id
_entity_poly.type
_entity_poly.pdbx_seq_one_letter_code
_entity_poly.pdbx_strand_id
1 'polypeptide(L)'
;MEGNLSFSLMEASGRSIFFLIEGIREQSIKNMFSRMFSWSFVVAACLAGLFPAQSRGEEEAAQSGTIAVKVPASSLLMTRQETGETRLDRSFSNAGLSIGGKKYATGIGTHATSMIPLPVPENPKVLRLEGACGIDDGADGDGSVEFRVMSGSEVLWSSGVMRRGMAAKKFSIPVAENGIRHLYLMADRVDNNSYDHADWVDLAWKTAGSGQGMKGAVVNASEFGMVPGVRKDQGPALRASISALRRQGGGVLNIPRGIYHFYPEGALNMSFHISNHDQPLIHPVCVPLADLRNVRVEGNGSLFLFHGKVVPLLVMDSENVSINRLSVDYERSWCTEARVVKTDDRFTEVEIDKKAYPYEIRNNRFVFQGKGWEEGMGSCMAFEKGTGHIIANTSDIGWNGHVEPLGGSRLRLSWNLRQKGIKPGDTLVLRNYNRPHPGCVVYRARKTSLNDVSLHQSSGMALLVQRSEDFRMKGGGVMVRKGTGRVHTAGADATHFSNTRGGIVVEKALFEGMMDDAINVHSTCLGVMEVVDSHTLKCKYMHRQAVGFEVFLPGEKIRFINGPTLEPGRTATVKTAVKKNSAEMVITVEEPLPSSVRAGDAVENADFYPSVVFRNNIVRNNRARGSLFTTPERVLVEGNLFDHSSGSAILLAGDAQGWYESGACHEVVIRKNTFINNLTSRYQFTNAIISIYPEVKQLDKQRDYYHRNVLIENNVFKTFDVPLLFAISTDNLKFINNKVIYNDEFKGWGQKPFQFRRCANILIKDNKVLPPRTWTLEDCKLENTPSDQVRFGG
;
A
#
# COMPACT_ATOMS: atom_id res chain seq x y z
N MET A 1 -65.54 48.25 -13.21
CA MET A 1 -66.09 46.97 -12.71
C MET A 1 -64.98 45.92 -12.67
N GLU A 2 -64.00 45.93 -11.75
CA GLU A 2 -63.96 46.37 -10.34
C GLU A 2 -64.75 45.49 -9.36
N GLY A 3 -64.21 45.35 -8.14
CA GLY A 3 -64.67 44.43 -7.09
C GLY A 3 -64.09 43.03 -7.27
N ASN A 4 -62.99 42.60 -6.64
CA ASN A 4 -62.23 43.08 -5.49
C ASN A 4 -62.96 42.95 -4.12
N LEU A 5 -62.63 41.89 -3.36
CA LEU A 5 -62.48 41.90 -1.89
C LEU A 5 -61.83 40.58 -1.40
N SER A 6 -61.27 40.56 -0.19
CA SER A 6 -60.19 39.65 0.24
C SER A 6 -60.28 39.20 1.72
N PHE A 7 -59.18 38.62 2.26
CA PHE A 7 -58.95 38.03 3.60
C PHE A 7 -59.38 36.55 3.72
N SER A 8 -58.55 35.54 4.06
CA SER A 8 -57.39 35.39 4.99
C SER A 8 -57.80 35.45 6.47
N LEU A 9 -57.30 34.64 7.42
CA LEU A 9 -56.29 33.54 7.47
C LEU A 9 -56.92 32.32 8.26
N MET A 10 -56.29 31.23 8.72
CA MET A 10 -54.87 30.84 8.92
C MET A 10 -54.64 29.31 8.75
N GLU A 11 -53.78 28.72 9.59
CA GLU A 11 -53.30 27.32 9.66
C GLU A 11 -54.07 26.54 10.77
N ALA A 12 -53.94 25.22 11.01
CA ALA A 12 -52.93 24.24 10.56
C ALA A 12 -53.51 22.82 10.33
N SER A 13 -52.65 21.91 9.86
CA SER A 13 -52.94 20.59 9.28
C SER A 13 -53.31 19.45 10.26
N GLY A 14 -54.06 18.45 9.75
CA GLY A 14 -54.37 17.20 10.47
C GLY A 14 -55.17 16.15 9.67
N ARG A 15 -54.70 15.73 8.49
CA ARG A 15 -55.36 14.69 7.66
C ARG A 15 -55.35 13.33 8.39
N SER A 16 -56.43 12.54 8.51
CA SER A 16 -57.50 12.10 7.58
C SER A 16 -57.16 10.82 6.78
N ILE A 17 -58.15 9.91 6.67
CA ILE A 17 -58.03 8.48 6.32
C ILE A 17 -59.19 8.09 5.35
N PHE A 18 -59.05 6.98 4.61
CA PHE A 18 -60.02 6.34 3.68
C PHE A 18 -60.29 7.12 2.36
N PHE A 19 -60.82 6.54 1.26
CA PHE A 19 -61.31 5.17 0.96
C PHE A 19 -60.75 4.63 -0.39
N LEU A 20 -60.91 3.32 -0.58
CA LEU A 20 -61.08 2.54 -1.84
C LEU A 20 -61.80 3.33 -2.97
N ILE A 21 -61.67 3.07 -4.28
CA ILE A 21 -61.50 1.82 -5.10
C ILE A 21 -61.09 2.28 -6.54
N GLU A 22 -60.56 1.55 -7.54
CA GLU A 22 -60.05 0.18 -7.85
C GLU A 22 -59.06 0.36 -9.07
N GLY A 23 -58.66 -0.68 -9.81
CA GLY A 23 -58.37 -0.55 -11.25
C GLY A 23 -57.17 -1.31 -11.85
N ILE A 24 -57.05 -2.63 -11.65
CA ILE A 24 -56.38 -3.62 -12.56
C ILE A 24 -55.06 -3.20 -13.30
N ARG A 25 -53.88 -3.74 -12.89
CA ARG A 25 -53.08 -4.74 -13.67
C ARG A 25 -51.78 -5.25 -12.98
N GLU A 26 -51.41 -6.48 -13.35
CA GLU A 26 -50.06 -7.09 -13.43
C GLU A 26 -49.05 -7.03 -12.25
N GLN A 27 -49.17 -8.03 -11.37
CA GLN A 27 -48.17 -9.10 -11.14
C GLN A 27 -46.68 -8.75 -10.87
N SER A 28 -46.24 -8.88 -9.59
CA SER A 28 -45.02 -9.63 -9.20
C SER A 28 -44.75 -9.57 -7.69
N ILE A 29 -44.47 -10.71 -7.04
CA ILE A 29 -43.37 -10.98 -6.06
C ILE A 29 -43.61 -12.31 -5.31
N LYS A 30 -42.53 -12.98 -4.92
CA LYS A 30 -42.51 -14.30 -4.25
C LYS A 30 -42.52 -14.20 -2.72
N ASN A 31 -43.22 -15.11 -2.04
CA ASN A 31 -43.06 -15.57 -0.64
C ASN A 31 -44.17 -16.62 -0.34
N MET A 32 -44.09 -17.60 0.58
CA MET A 32 -42.99 -18.19 1.39
C MET A 32 -43.47 -19.57 1.96
N PHE A 33 -42.57 -20.50 2.28
CA PHE A 33 -42.73 -21.74 3.11
C PHE A 33 -43.95 -22.70 2.97
N SER A 34 -43.69 -23.96 2.57
CA SER A 34 -44.02 -25.23 3.29
C SER A 34 -43.48 -26.41 2.44
N ARG A 35 -42.72 -27.44 2.89
CA ARG A 35 -42.78 -28.45 3.98
C ARG A 35 -43.72 -29.67 3.77
N MET A 36 -43.06 -30.81 3.48
CA MET A 36 -43.33 -32.20 3.94
C MET A 36 -44.37 -33.10 3.22
N PHE A 37 -44.12 -34.43 3.34
CA PHE A 37 -44.93 -35.61 2.95
C PHE A 37 -45.10 -35.92 1.44
N SER A 38 -45.15 -37.18 0.96
CA SER A 38 -44.92 -38.51 1.58
C SER A 38 -44.46 -39.60 0.58
N TRP A 39 -44.08 -40.76 1.12
CA TRP A 39 -43.72 -42.06 0.52
C TRP A 39 -44.87 -42.72 -0.33
N SER A 40 -44.75 -43.88 -1.02
CA SER A 40 -43.99 -45.16 -0.80
C SER A 40 -43.71 -45.90 -2.14
N PHE A 41 -42.80 -46.89 -2.25
CA PHE A 41 -42.93 -48.34 -1.91
C PHE A 41 -41.68 -49.12 -2.47
N VAL A 42 -41.25 -50.33 -2.06
CA VAL A 42 -41.45 -51.14 -0.82
C VAL A 42 -40.33 -52.22 -0.66
N VAL A 43 -40.16 -52.65 0.61
CA VAL A 43 -39.47 -53.80 1.25
C VAL A 43 -39.07 -55.08 0.47
N ALA A 44 -37.88 -55.63 0.82
CA ALA A 44 -37.62 -57.07 1.09
C ALA A 44 -36.41 -57.23 2.04
N ALA A 45 -36.43 -58.16 3.00
CA ALA A 45 -35.33 -58.38 3.97
C ALA A 45 -35.33 -59.77 4.65
N CYS A 46 -34.21 -60.08 5.33
CA CYS A 46 -33.98 -61.14 6.32
C CYS A 46 -33.81 -62.61 5.85
N LEU A 47 -32.56 -63.09 5.92
CA LEU A 47 -32.19 -64.35 6.57
C LEU A 47 -30.77 -64.21 7.16
N ALA A 48 -30.43 -64.98 8.21
CA ALA A 48 -29.22 -64.78 9.00
C ALA A 48 -28.19 -65.91 8.84
N GLY A 49 -26.90 -65.57 9.00
CA GLY A 49 -25.76 -66.49 9.04
C GLY A 49 -24.71 -66.02 10.04
N LEU A 50 -23.91 -66.94 10.59
CA LEU A 50 -23.12 -66.74 11.82
C LEU A 50 -21.61 -66.82 11.60
N PHE A 51 -20.89 -65.83 12.16
CA PHE A 51 -19.43 -65.80 12.46
C PHE A 51 -18.44 -65.89 11.28
N PRO A 52 -17.14 -65.55 11.50
CA PRO A 52 -16.54 -64.85 12.64
C PRO A 52 -16.02 -63.44 12.27
N ALA A 53 -15.51 -62.70 13.26
CA ALA A 53 -14.77 -61.47 12.99
C ALA A 53 -13.34 -61.76 12.49
N GLN A 54 -12.90 -61.06 11.45
CA GLN A 54 -11.47 -60.85 11.17
C GLN A 54 -11.19 -59.36 10.99
N SER A 55 -10.46 -58.79 11.95
CA SER A 55 -9.88 -57.46 11.84
C SER A 55 -8.69 -57.49 10.88
N ARG A 56 -8.88 -56.99 9.66
CA ARG A 56 -7.79 -56.42 8.87
C ARG A 56 -7.98 -54.92 8.72
N GLY A 57 -7.55 -54.21 9.77
CA GLY A 57 -7.04 -52.86 9.55
C GLY A 57 -5.70 -52.99 8.85
N GLU A 58 -5.71 -52.99 7.52
CA GLU A 58 -4.51 -52.68 6.76
C GLU A 58 -4.31 -51.16 6.85
N GLU A 59 -3.76 -50.71 7.98
CA GLU A 59 -3.09 -49.42 8.03
C GLU A 59 -1.95 -49.46 7.01
N GLU A 60 -2.10 -48.74 5.89
CA GLU A 60 -0.94 -48.35 5.10
C GLU A 60 -0.01 -47.56 6.03
N ALA A 61 1.08 -48.20 6.46
CA ALA A 61 2.06 -47.60 7.33
C ALA A 61 2.66 -46.37 6.63
N ALA A 62 2.14 -45.19 6.99
CA ALA A 62 2.40 -43.93 6.30
C ALA A 62 3.89 -43.61 6.33
N GLN A 63 4.59 -43.93 5.23
CA GLN A 63 6.05 -43.95 5.19
C GLN A 63 6.62 -42.59 5.61
N SER A 64 7.27 -42.57 6.77
CA SER A 64 7.82 -41.35 7.37
C SER A 64 9.11 -40.95 6.65
N GLY A 65 8.99 -40.05 5.68
CA GLY A 65 10.12 -39.60 4.87
C GLY A 65 11.00 -38.57 5.59
N THR A 66 12.25 -38.48 5.14
CA THR A 66 13.11 -37.32 5.37
C THR A 66 13.59 -36.84 4.00
N ILE A 67 13.35 -35.57 3.67
CA ILE A 67 13.71 -34.98 2.38
C ILE A 67 14.50 -33.70 2.65
N ALA A 68 15.64 -33.51 1.98
CA ALA A 68 16.42 -32.28 2.10
C ALA A 68 15.61 -31.04 1.67
N VAL A 69 15.78 -29.92 2.36
CA VAL A 69 15.06 -28.68 2.03
C VAL A 69 15.62 -28.08 0.74
N LYS A 70 14.90 -28.26 -0.37
CA LYS A 70 15.18 -27.53 -1.62
C LYS A 70 14.77 -26.07 -1.48
N VAL A 71 15.72 -25.22 -1.07
CA VAL A 71 15.54 -23.77 -0.98
C VAL A 71 15.28 -23.18 -2.39
N PRO A 72 14.15 -22.48 -2.63
CA PRO A 72 13.90 -21.83 -3.91
C PRO A 72 14.88 -20.67 -4.18
N ALA A 73 15.25 -20.47 -5.45
CA ALA A 73 16.01 -19.28 -5.85
C ALA A 73 15.25 -17.97 -5.56
N SER A 74 13.91 -18.02 -5.61
CA SER A 74 13.04 -16.92 -5.18
C SER A 74 13.16 -16.61 -3.68
N SER A 75 13.34 -17.60 -2.80
CA SER A 75 13.57 -17.39 -1.37
C SER A 75 14.87 -16.64 -1.10
N LEU A 76 15.95 -17.03 -1.78
CA LEU A 76 17.25 -16.34 -1.70
C LEU A 76 17.12 -14.88 -2.19
N LEU A 77 16.37 -14.66 -3.27
CA LEU A 77 16.14 -13.32 -3.81
C LEU A 77 15.19 -12.46 -2.94
N MET A 78 14.21 -13.07 -2.28
CA MET A 78 13.30 -12.39 -1.35
C MET A 78 13.94 -12.10 0.02
N THR A 79 15.08 -12.72 0.33
CA THR A 79 15.82 -12.47 1.58
C THR A 79 16.20 -10.99 1.67
N ARG A 80 15.96 -10.41 2.85
CA ARG A 80 16.60 -9.17 3.28
C ARG A 80 17.71 -9.54 4.27
N GLN A 81 18.89 -8.96 4.12
CA GLN A 81 20.01 -9.05 5.07
C GLN A 81 20.75 -7.71 5.14
N GLU A 82 21.58 -7.50 6.16
CA GLU A 82 22.20 -6.18 6.42
C GLU A 82 23.35 -5.84 5.44
N THR A 83 24.17 -6.82 5.04
CA THR A 83 25.24 -6.64 4.03
C THR A 83 25.39 -7.87 3.12
N GLY A 84 26.10 -7.73 2.00
CA GLY A 84 26.48 -8.81 1.07
C GLY A 84 25.34 -9.56 0.39
N GLU A 85 25.61 -10.81 0.00
CA GLU A 85 24.66 -11.71 -0.69
C GLU A 85 24.32 -12.92 0.20
N THR A 86 23.06 -13.37 0.21
CA THR A 86 22.65 -14.66 0.79
C THR A 86 22.99 -15.79 -0.17
N ARG A 87 23.60 -16.89 0.29
CA ARG A 87 24.04 -17.98 -0.59
C ARG A 87 23.57 -19.35 -0.14
N LEU A 88 23.34 -20.22 -1.13
CA LEU A 88 22.99 -21.62 -0.96
C LEU A 88 24.29 -22.46 -1.01
N ASP A 89 24.41 -23.40 -0.08
CA ASP A 89 25.52 -24.35 0.06
C ASP A 89 26.92 -23.71 0.16
N ARG A 90 26.96 -22.42 0.54
CA ARG A 90 28.14 -21.57 0.74
C ARG A 90 27.90 -20.59 1.88
N SER A 91 28.93 -20.30 2.67
CA SER A 91 28.82 -19.32 3.76
C SER A 91 28.79 -17.88 3.24
N PHE A 92 28.61 -16.91 4.14
CA PHE A 92 28.64 -15.48 3.80
C PHE A 92 29.94 -15.03 3.13
N SER A 93 31.08 -15.65 3.46
CA SER A 93 32.39 -15.40 2.83
C SER A 93 32.56 -16.13 1.48
N ASN A 94 31.49 -16.76 0.96
CA ASN A 94 31.49 -17.67 -0.21
C ASN A 94 32.39 -18.92 -0.02
N ALA A 95 32.72 -19.26 1.23
CA ALA A 95 33.45 -20.46 1.60
C ALA A 95 32.52 -21.69 1.65
N GLY A 96 33.04 -22.84 2.07
CA GLY A 96 32.19 -23.97 2.49
C GLY A 96 31.65 -23.72 3.90
N LEU A 97 30.40 -24.12 4.16
CA LEU A 97 29.70 -23.93 5.44
C LEU A 97 30.43 -24.66 6.59
N SER A 98 30.67 -23.98 7.71
CA SER A 98 31.43 -24.53 8.85
C SER A 98 31.00 -23.94 10.18
N ILE A 99 30.71 -24.77 11.19
CA ILE A 99 30.27 -24.29 12.51
C ILE A 99 30.92 -25.15 13.61
N GLY A 100 31.72 -24.54 14.47
CA GLY A 100 32.34 -25.19 15.62
C GLY A 100 33.33 -26.29 15.22
N GLY A 101 34.03 -26.09 14.09
CA GLY A 101 34.96 -27.04 13.49
C GLY A 101 34.30 -28.14 12.64
N LYS A 102 32.97 -28.30 12.68
CA LYS A 102 32.25 -29.23 11.77
C LYS A 102 31.95 -28.52 10.44
N LYS A 103 32.30 -29.17 9.33
CA LYS A 103 31.89 -28.75 7.97
C LYS A 103 30.52 -29.31 7.60
N TYR A 104 29.78 -28.58 6.77
CA TYR A 104 28.45 -28.93 6.28
C TYR A 104 28.42 -28.88 4.75
N ALA A 105 27.68 -29.81 4.13
CA ALA A 105 27.60 -29.91 2.68
C ALA A 105 26.43 -29.12 2.07
N THR A 106 25.40 -28.81 2.87
CA THR A 106 24.19 -28.12 2.41
C THR A 106 23.67 -27.15 3.48
N GLY A 107 23.14 -26.01 3.04
CA GLY A 107 22.66 -24.97 3.94
C GLY A 107 22.51 -23.58 3.30
N ILE A 108 22.23 -22.56 4.12
CA ILE A 108 22.12 -21.16 3.70
C ILE A 108 23.09 -20.32 4.53
N GLY A 109 24.07 -19.70 3.87
CA GLY A 109 24.95 -18.69 4.45
C GLY A 109 24.36 -17.29 4.29
N THR A 110 24.30 -16.54 5.40
CA THR A 110 23.71 -15.20 5.49
C THR A 110 24.50 -14.32 6.48
N HIS A 111 24.11 -13.06 6.63
CA HIS A 111 24.69 -12.12 7.59
C HIS A 111 23.59 -11.41 8.39
N ALA A 112 23.78 -11.24 9.70
CA ALA A 112 22.74 -10.69 10.57
C ALA A 112 22.71 -9.13 10.57
N THR A 113 21.55 -8.47 10.49
CA THR A 113 20.20 -9.08 10.60
C THR A 113 19.63 -9.52 9.26
N SER A 114 19.15 -10.78 9.17
CA SER A 114 18.47 -11.31 7.99
C SER A 114 17.15 -12.03 8.28
N MET A 115 16.33 -12.14 7.23
CA MET A 115 15.04 -12.81 7.20
C MET A 115 14.87 -13.55 5.86
N ILE A 116 14.89 -14.88 5.91
CA ILE A 116 14.80 -15.76 4.73
C ILE A 116 13.42 -16.43 4.73
N PRO A 117 12.54 -16.16 3.73
CA PRO A 117 11.23 -16.82 3.63
C PRO A 117 11.38 -18.22 3.02
N LEU A 118 10.89 -19.24 3.71
CA LEU A 118 10.96 -20.64 3.30
C LEU A 118 9.53 -21.22 3.11
N PRO A 119 9.06 -21.40 1.86
CA PRO A 119 7.79 -22.06 1.61
C PRO A 119 7.88 -23.56 1.90
N VAL A 120 6.80 -24.10 2.48
CA VAL A 120 6.62 -25.52 2.81
C VAL A 120 5.99 -26.23 1.60
N PRO A 121 6.54 -27.35 1.12
CA PRO A 121 5.89 -28.19 0.12
C PRO A 121 4.50 -28.68 0.55
N GLU A 122 3.48 -28.49 -0.29
CA GLU A 122 2.12 -29.03 -0.05
C GLU A 122 2.07 -30.57 -0.23
N ASN A 123 2.99 -31.14 -1.02
CA ASN A 123 3.09 -32.57 -1.30
C ASN A 123 4.57 -32.99 -1.43
N PRO A 124 5.06 -34.02 -0.71
CA PRO A 124 4.39 -34.76 0.37
C PRO A 124 4.14 -33.89 1.61
N LYS A 125 3.19 -34.32 2.47
CA LYS A 125 2.78 -33.56 3.66
C LYS A 125 3.94 -33.43 4.64
N VAL A 126 4.41 -32.20 4.87
CA VAL A 126 5.48 -31.89 5.83
C VAL A 126 4.95 -31.87 7.24
N LEU A 127 5.39 -32.82 8.07
CA LEU A 127 5.13 -32.84 9.51
C LEU A 127 6.00 -31.84 10.26
N ARG A 128 7.31 -31.78 9.96
CA ARG A 128 8.29 -30.96 10.70
C ARG A 128 9.38 -30.40 9.79
N LEU A 129 9.97 -29.27 10.18
CA LEU A 129 11.28 -28.80 9.70
C LEU A 129 12.33 -29.14 10.76
N GLU A 130 13.45 -29.73 10.37
CA GLU A 130 14.61 -29.95 11.24
C GLU A 130 15.87 -29.36 10.61
N GLY A 131 16.89 -29.10 11.45
CA GLY A 131 18.17 -28.57 11.02
C GLY A 131 19.03 -28.12 12.20
N ALA A 132 20.10 -27.38 11.91
CA ALA A 132 20.91 -26.69 12.91
C ALA A 132 21.35 -25.30 12.41
N CYS A 133 21.87 -24.47 13.32
CA CYS A 133 22.37 -23.14 12.99
C CYS A 133 23.54 -22.70 13.90
N GLY A 134 24.29 -21.68 13.47
CA GLY A 134 25.38 -21.09 14.24
C GLY A 134 26.21 -20.08 13.43
N ILE A 135 27.21 -19.49 14.08
CA ILE A 135 28.18 -18.59 13.44
C ILE A 135 29.14 -19.41 12.55
N ASP A 136 29.43 -18.95 11.34
CA ASP A 136 30.43 -19.58 10.46
C ASP A 136 31.84 -19.47 11.07
N ASP A 137 32.61 -20.56 11.06
CA ASP A 137 34.00 -20.56 11.49
C ASP A 137 34.86 -19.61 10.62
N GLY A 138 34.43 -19.34 9.39
CA GLY A 138 34.94 -18.32 8.45
C GLY A 138 34.54 -16.87 8.75
N ALA A 139 34.01 -16.59 9.95
CA ALA A 139 33.94 -15.24 10.52
C ALA A 139 35.30 -14.81 11.09
N ASP A 140 35.83 -13.65 10.70
CA ASP A 140 37.16 -13.19 11.14
C ASP A 140 37.21 -12.62 12.59
N GLY A 141 36.12 -12.74 13.37
CA GLY A 141 36.01 -12.17 14.71
C GLY A 141 34.78 -12.65 15.50
N ASP A 142 34.49 -11.96 16.61
CA ASP A 142 33.58 -12.41 17.68
C ASP A 142 32.08 -12.11 17.42
N GLY A 143 31.57 -12.57 16.27
CA GLY A 143 30.16 -12.43 15.89
C GLY A 143 29.16 -12.97 16.92
N SER A 144 27.96 -12.37 16.95
CA SER A 144 26.92 -12.51 17.96
C SER A 144 25.52 -12.51 17.33
N VAL A 145 24.90 -13.68 17.19
CA VAL A 145 23.62 -13.84 16.47
C VAL A 145 22.61 -14.65 17.28
N GLU A 146 21.38 -14.17 17.37
CA GLU A 146 20.23 -14.99 17.78
C GLU A 146 19.52 -15.53 16.54
N PHE A 147 19.42 -16.85 16.42
CA PHE A 147 18.69 -17.52 15.36
C PHE A 147 17.27 -17.83 15.82
N ARG A 148 16.25 -17.42 15.06
CA ARG A 148 14.84 -17.68 15.35
C ARG A 148 14.14 -18.30 14.15
N VAL A 149 13.18 -19.19 14.41
CA VAL A 149 12.27 -19.71 13.36
C VAL A 149 10.86 -19.21 13.65
N MET A 150 10.22 -18.60 12.64
CA MET A 150 8.93 -17.94 12.79
C MET A 150 7.85 -18.47 11.84
N SER A 151 6.60 -18.46 12.28
CA SER A 151 5.39 -18.71 11.45
C SER A 151 4.84 -17.45 10.78
N GLY A 152 5.56 -16.33 10.89
CA GLY A 152 5.07 -14.98 10.53
C GLY A 152 4.17 -14.35 11.60
N SER A 153 3.39 -15.13 12.35
CA SER A 153 2.62 -14.63 13.52
C SER A 153 3.26 -14.91 14.88
N GLU A 154 4.30 -15.75 14.94
CA GLU A 154 4.83 -16.28 16.19
C GLU A 154 6.30 -16.70 16.03
N VAL A 155 7.09 -16.59 17.11
CA VAL A 155 8.43 -17.19 17.20
C VAL A 155 8.26 -18.61 17.73
N LEU A 156 8.52 -19.60 16.88
CA LEU A 156 8.34 -21.02 17.19
C LEU A 156 9.54 -21.61 17.93
N TRP A 157 10.72 -21.01 17.76
CA TRP A 157 11.97 -21.43 18.36
C TRP A 157 13.01 -20.30 18.35
N SER A 158 13.94 -20.32 19.30
CA SER A 158 15.12 -19.47 19.37
C SER A 158 16.35 -20.27 19.79
N SER A 159 17.53 -19.93 19.25
CA SER A 159 18.82 -20.43 19.71
C SER A 159 19.29 -19.78 21.01
N GLY A 160 18.78 -18.60 21.37
CA GLY A 160 19.51 -17.64 22.21
C GLY A 160 20.78 -17.15 21.49
N VAL A 161 21.62 -16.34 22.17
CA VAL A 161 22.84 -15.81 21.57
C VAL A 161 23.84 -16.94 21.23
N MET A 162 24.16 -17.08 19.96
CA MET A 162 25.25 -17.91 19.44
C MET A 162 26.47 -17.03 19.17
N ARG A 163 27.66 -17.56 19.43
CA ARG A 163 28.97 -16.95 19.12
C ARG A 163 29.86 -17.93 18.37
N ARG A 164 30.92 -17.41 17.73
CA ARG A 164 31.91 -18.21 16.99
C ARG A 164 32.49 -19.33 17.86
N GLY A 165 32.76 -20.50 17.27
CA GLY A 165 33.30 -21.68 17.96
C GLY A 165 32.30 -22.47 18.81
N MET A 166 31.07 -21.98 19.02
CA MET A 166 29.99 -22.79 19.59
C MET A 166 29.55 -23.88 18.58
N ALA A 167 29.31 -25.10 19.07
CA ALA A 167 28.77 -26.16 18.24
C ALA A 167 27.36 -25.81 17.72
N ALA A 168 27.05 -26.16 16.46
CA ALA A 168 25.79 -25.82 15.81
C ALA A 168 24.57 -26.31 16.61
N LYS A 169 23.64 -25.38 16.90
CA LYS A 169 22.49 -25.66 17.75
C LYS A 169 21.35 -26.21 16.89
N LYS A 170 20.90 -27.43 17.22
CA LYS A 170 19.82 -28.14 16.51
C LYS A 170 18.44 -27.61 16.87
N PHE A 171 17.52 -27.69 15.90
CA PHE A 171 16.10 -27.38 16.07
C PHE A 171 15.20 -28.40 15.36
N SER A 172 13.94 -28.49 15.80
CA SER A 172 12.91 -29.35 15.21
C SER A 172 11.54 -28.68 15.42
N ILE A 173 10.93 -28.20 14.35
CA ILE A 173 9.76 -27.31 14.35
C ILE A 173 8.52 -28.06 13.83
N PRO A 174 7.40 -28.11 14.57
CA PRO A 174 6.15 -28.68 14.08
C PRO A 174 5.46 -27.81 13.01
N VAL A 175 5.15 -28.40 11.85
CA VAL A 175 4.61 -27.71 10.66
C VAL A 175 3.15 -28.09 10.40
N ALA A 176 2.84 -29.36 10.17
CA ALA A 176 1.49 -29.82 9.79
C ALA A 176 0.43 -29.48 10.83
N GLU A 177 0.69 -29.74 12.11
CA GLU A 177 -0.20 -29.43 13.23
C GLU A 177 -0.46 -27.93 13.42
N ASN A 178 0.45 -27.08 12.89
CA ASN A 178 0.35 -25.63 12.95
C ASN A 178 -0.30 -25.00 11.70
N GLY A 179 -0.66 -25.81 10.70
CA GLY A 179 -1.24 -25.36 9.42
C GLY A 179 -0.28 -24.49 8.59
N ILE A 180 1.02 -24.57 8.85
CA ILE A 180 2.04 -23.67 8.28
C ILE A 180 2.33 -24.04 6.82
N ARG A 181 2.32 -23.03 5.94
CA ARG A 181 2.78 -23.10 4.55
C ARG A 181 4.03 -22.25 4.31
N HIS A 182 4.34 -21.30 5.20
CA HIS A 182 5.56 -20.48 5.13
C HIS A 182 6.22 -20.36 6.50
N LEU A 183 7.52 -20.67 6.55
CA LEU A 183 8.39 -20.38 7.68
C LEU A 183 9.30 -19.21 7.31
N TYR A 184 9.80 -18.51 8.33
CA TYR A 184 10.81 -17.47 8.16
C TYR A 184 11.99 -17.79 9.08
N LEU A 185 13.17 -17.92 8.48
CA LEU A 185 14.43 -18.14 9.20
C LEU A 185 15.06 -16.77 9.46
N MET A 186 15.24 -16.43 10.74
CA MET A 186 15.75 -15.13 11.18
C MET A 186 17.14 -15.31 11.79
N ALA A 187 18.13 -14.58 11.30
CA ALA A 187 19.40 -14.41 12.00
C ALA A 187 19.45 -12.96 12.48
N ASP A 188 19.18 -12.71 13.76
CA ASP A 188 19.13 -11.37 14.35
C ASP A 188 20.46 -11.01 15.00
N ARG A 189 20.96 -9.80 14.74
CA ARG A 189 22.21 -9.31 15.32
C ARG A 189 22.04 -8.97 16.80
N VAL A 190 23.06 -9.22 17.62
CA VAL A 190 22.99 -9.01 19.08
C VAL A 190 23.80 -7.79 19.53
N ASP A 191 25.14 -7.85 19.47
CA ASP A 191 26.01 -6.80 20.02
C ASP A 191 26.26 -5.66 19.02
N ASN A 192 26.59 -5.97 17.77
CA ASN A 192 26.81 -5.00 16.69
C ASN A 192 26.41 -5.60 15.32
N ASN A 193 27.23 -5.48 14.27
CA ASN A 193 27.01 -6.11 12.96
C ASN A 193 28.30 -6.71 12.33
N SER A 194 29.41 -6.72 13.06
CA SER A 194 30.72 -7.21 12.58
C SER A 194 30.82 -8.72 12.79
N TYR A 195 31.28 -9.44 11.75
CA TYR A 195 31.55 -10.88 11.80
C TYR A 195 30.34 -11.78 12.11
N ASP A 196 29.11 -11.23 12.00
CA ASP A 196 27.84 -11.96 12.15
C ASP A 196 27.53 -12.86 10.93
N HIS A 197 28.52 -13.64 10.49
CA HIS A 197 28.38 -14.62 9.41
C HIS A 197 27.59 -15.80 9.97
N ALA A 198 26.41 -16.05 9.43
CA ALA A 198 25.40 -16.92 10.04
C ALA A 198 25.00 -18.03 9.07
N ASP A 199 25.14 -19.29 9.50
CA ASP A 199 24.89 -20.47 8.69
C ASP A 199 23.68 -21.26 9.22
N TRP A 200 22.74 -21.58 8.32
CA TRP A 200 21.64 -22.53 8.54
C TRP A 200 21.95 -23.83 7.80
N VAL A 201 22.03 -24.96 8.50
CA VAL A 201 22.64 -26.19 7.95
C VAL A 201 21.83 -27.46 8.25
N ASP A 202 22.10 -28.52 7.49
CA ASP A 202 21.45 -29.85 7.59
C ASP A 202 19.89 -29.76 7.54
N LEU A 203 19.36 -28.78 6.79
CA LEU A 203 17.93 -28.48 6.70
C LEU A 203 17.13 -29.61 6.03
N ALA A 204 16.18 -30.20 6.76
CA ALA A 204 15.38 -31.33 6.29
C ALA A 204 13.88 -31.22 6.64
N TRP A 205 13.02 -31.55 5.68
CA TRP A 205 11.60 -31.80 5.90
C TRP A 205 11.39 -33.24 6.40
N LYS A 206 10.66 -33.41 7.51
CA LYS A 206 10.09 -34.70 7.91
C LYS A 206 8.68 -34.80 7.34
N THR A 207 8.38 -35.89 6.65
CA THR A 207 7.16 -36.03 5.85
C THR A 207 6.41 -37.32 6.19
N ALA A 208 5.15 -37.42 5.78
CA ALA A 208 4.36 -38.65 5.88
C ALA A 208 3.36 -38.78 4.72
N GLY A 209 2.66 -39.91 4.68
CA GLY A 209 1.54 -40.16 3.77
C GLY A 209 0.42 -39.10 3.86
N SER A 210 -0.41 -39.05 2.84
CA SER A 210 -1.45 -38.04 2.68
C SER A 210 -2.50 -38.11 3.81
N GLY A 211 -2.74 -36.98 4.47
CA GLY A 211 -3.66 -36.90 5.62
C GLY A 211 -4.53 -35.65 5.58
N GLN A 212 -5.82 -35.85 5.83
CA GLN A 212 -6.98 -34.99 5.52
C GLN A 212 -6.85 -33.47 5.81
N GLY A 213 -7.68 -32.69 5.11
CA GLY A 213 -7.76 -31.24 5.19
C GLY A 213 -8.56 -30.69 6.37
N MET A 214 -8.30 -29.43 6.72
CA MET A 214 -8.86 -28.73 7.87
C MET A 214 -10.25 -28.14 7.57
N LYS A 215 -11.08 -27.99 8.61
CA LYS A 215 -12.40 -27.31 8.54
C LYS A 215 -12.30 -25.94 9.21
N GLY A 216 -12.62 -24.88 8.47
CA GLY A 216 -12.59 -23.53 9.00
C GLY A 216 -13.63 -23.32 10.11
N ALA A 217 -13.26 -22.54 11.13
CA ALA A 217 -14.07 -22.31 12.33
C ALA A 217 -14.15 -20.82 12.70
N VAL A 218 -14.69 -20.51 13.88
CA VAL A 218 -14.72 -19.16 14.47
C VAL A 218 -13.83 -19.18 15.71
N VAL A 219 -13.00 -18.15 15.86
CA VAL A 219 -12.07 -17.97 16.99
C VAL A 219 -12.34 -16.60 17.60
N ASN A 220 -12.65 -16.52 18.90
CA ASN A 220 -12.90 -15.25 19.56
C ASN A 220 -11.62 -14.75 20.23
N ALA A 221 -11.16 -13.55 19.87
CA ALA A 221 -9.88 -13.03 20.36
C ALA A 221 -9.85 -12.83 21.90
N SER A 222 -11.02 -12.71 22.54
CA SER A 222 -11.17 -12.67 24.00
C SER A 222 -10.80 -13.98 24.70
N GLU A 223 -10.92 -15.13 24.03
CA GLU A 223 -10.49 -16.45 24.57
C GLU A 223 -8.96 -16.51 24.75
N PHE A 224 -8.22 -15.64 24.05
CA PHE A 224 -6.77 -15.49 24.09
C PHE A 224 -6.32 -14.34 25.00
N GLY A 225 -7.25 -13.74 25.75
CA GLY A 225 -6.97 -12.68 26.72
C GLY A 225 -6.97 -11.25 26.16
N MET A 226 -7.50 -11.01 24.95
CA MET A 226 -7.74 -9.62 24.51
C MET A 226 -8.86 -8.97 25.34
N VAL A 227 -8.57 -7.82 25.94
CA VAL A 227 -9.50 -7.05 26.78
C VAL A 227 -9.64 -5.63 26.22
N PRO A 228 -10.86 -5.15 25.96
CA PRO A 228 -11.07 -3.80 25.46
C PRO A 228 -10.86 -2.74 26.55
N GLY A 229 -10.34 -1.57 26.16
CA GLY A 229 -10.19 -0.39 27.01
C GLY A 229 -8.97 -0.37 27.94
N VAL A 230 -8.25 -1.49 28.10
CA VAL A 230 -7.05 -1.53 28.97
C VAL A 230 -5.81 -1.01 28.23
N ARG A 231 -5.07 -0.11 28.88
CA ARG A 231 -3.79 0.44 28.36
C ARG A 231 -2.63 -0.55 28.60
N LYS A 232 -2.75 -1.74 28.02
CA LYS A 232 -1.77 -2.84 28.03
C LYS A 232 -1.68 -3.44 26.63
N ASP A 233 -0.53 -3.96 26.24
CA ASP A 233 -0.34 -4.51 24.90
C ASP A 233 -1.26 -5.71 24.63
N GLN A 234 -1.96 -5.68 23.50
CA GLN A 234 -2.88 -6.71 23.03
C GLN A 234 -2.28 -7.57 21.90
N GLY A 235 -1.09 -7.21 21.39
CA GLY A 235 -0.40 -7.88 20.29
C GLY A 235 -0.17 -9.37 20.51
N PRO A 236 0.41 -9.82 21.64
CA PRO A 236 0.62 -11.25 21.90
C PRO A 236 -0.67 -12.07 21.91
N ALA A 237 -1.73 -11.59 22.57
CA ALA A 237 -3.04 -12.23 22.62
C ALA A 237 -3.68 -12.35 21.23
N LEU A 238 -3.66 -11.26 20.46
CA LEU A 238 -4.15 -11.23 19.08
C LEU A 238 -3.39 -12.24 18.20
N ARG A 239 -2.06 -12.29 18.29
CA ARG A 239 -1.24 -13.23 17.50
C ARG A 239 -1.46 -14.69 17.87
N ALA A 240 -1.69 -15.02 19.15
CA ALA A 240 -2.06 -16.38 19.55
C ALA A 240 -3.39 -16.83 18.90
N SER A 241 -4.38 -15.92 18.80
CA SER A 241 -5.64 -16.20 18.09
C SER A 241 -5.46 -16.34 16.56
N ILE A 242 -4.53 -15.60 15.95
CA ILE A 242 -4.16 -15.74 14.53
C ILE A 242 -3.48 -17.10 14.28
N SER A 243 -2.55 -17.52 15.13
CA SER A 243 -1.94 -18.85 15.07
C SER A 243 -2.99 -19.97 15.23
N ALA A 244 -4.00 -19.79 16.08
CA ALA A 244 -5.09 -20.75 16.23
C ALA A 244 -5.96 -20.89 14.96
N LEU A 245 -6.20 -19.80 14.22
CA LEU A 245 -6.90 -19.87 12.93
C LEU A 245 -6.08 -20.54 11.82
N ARG A 246 -4.74 -20.39 11.83
CA ARG A 246 -3.86 -21.12 10.90
C ARG A 246 -3.98 -22.64 11.12
N ARG A 247 -4.03 -23.08 12.39
CA ARG A 247 -4.31 -24.49 12.79
C ARG A 247 -5.66 -25.04 12.34
N GLN A 248 -6.58 -24.18 11.92
CA GLN A 248 -7.92 -24.54 11.44
C GLN A 248 -8.04 -24.39 9.91
N GLY A 249 -6.97 -23.99 9.21
CA GLY A 249 -6.94 -23.81 7.76
C GLY A 249 -7.71 -22.59 7.25
N GLY A 250 -8.00 -21.63 8.13
CA GLY A 250 -8.84 -20.46 7.85
C GLY A 250 -10.06 -20.39 8.76
N GLY A 251 -10.89 -19.37 8.58
CA GLY A 251 -12.05 -19.12 9.44
C GLY A 251 -12.31 -17.64 9.71
N VAL A 252 -13.01 -17.36 10.81
CA VAL A 252 -13.36 -16.00 11.25
C VAL A 252 -12.66 -15.68 12.58
N LEU A 253 -11.82 -14.64 12.58
CA LEU A 253 -11.34 -13.99 13.79
C LEU A 253 -12.37 -12.99 14.27
N ASN A 254 -13.06 -13.29 15.36
CA ASN A 254 -14.03 -12.38 15.97
C ASN A 254 -13.36 -11.55 17.07
N ILE A 255 -13.21 -10.24 16.86
CA ILE A 255 -12.70 -9.29 17.85
C ILE A 255 -13.90 -8.55 18.44
N PRO A 256 -14.19 -8.69 19.76
CA PRO A 256 -15.26 -7.93 20.40
C PRO A 256 -15.05 -6.43 20.26
N ARG A 257 -16.13 -5.65 20.11
CA ARG A 257 -16.03 -4.20 19.87
C ARG A 257 -15.34 -3.48 21.04
N GLY A 258 -14.24 -2.79 20.77
CA GLY A 258 -13.55 -1.99 21.80
C GLY A 258 -12.38 -1.14 21.30
N ILE A 259 -11.63 -0.59 22.25
CA ILE A 259 -10.35 0.08 21.99
C ILE A 259 -9.24 -0.86 22.47
N TYR A 260 -8.28 -1.20 21.61
CA TYR A 260 -7.17 -2.11 21.92
C TYR A 260 -5.84 -1.40 21.68
N HIS A 261 -4.90 -1.50 22.63
CA HIS A 261 -3.62 -0.81 22.56
C HIS A 261 -2.48 -1.77 22.16
N PHE A 262 -1.58 -1.30 21.29
CA PHE A 262 -0.45 -2.09 20.77
C PHE A 262 0.84 -1.28 20.88
N TYR A 263 1.92 -1.89 21.35
CA TYR A 263 3.18 -1.21 21.65
C TYR A 263 4.37 -1.88 20.93
N PRO A 264 5.52 -1.19 20.80
CA PRO A 264 6.69 -1.77 20.13
C PRO A 264 7.28 -2.98 20.88
N GLU A 265 7.20 -2.99 22.21
CA GLU A 265 7.78 -4.07 23.04
C GLU A 265 7.07 -5.41 22.88
N GLY A 266 5.78 -5.39 22.51
CA GLY A 266 5.00 -6.59 22.19
C GLY A 266 4.89 -6.87 20.69
N ALA A 267 5.58 -6.14 19.82
CA ALA A 267 5.57 -6.35 18.37
C ALA A 267 6.50 -7.50 17.95
N LEU A 268 6.38 -7.96 16.69
CA LEU A 268 7.37 -8.86 16.07
C LEU A 268 8.37 -8.05 15.26
N ASN A 269 9.64 -8.12 15.61
CA ASN A 269 10.73 -7.58 14.79
C ASN A 269 10.94 -8.47 13.55
N MET A 270 10.69 -7.89 12.38
CA MET A 270 10.77 -8.53 11.06
C MET A 270 11.61 -7.66 10.10
N SER A 271 12.32 -8.28 9.14
CA SER A 271 13.19 -7.58 8.19
C SER A 271 12.74 -7.84 6.75
N PHE A 272 12.10 -6.86 6.13
CA PHE A 272 11.67 -6.93 4.72
C PHE A 272 11.69 -5.53 4.10
N HIS A 273 11.67 -5.43 2.78
CA HIS A 273 11.66 -4.14 2.09
C HIS A 273 10.24 -3.65 1.85
N ILE A 274 10.01 -2.34 1.99
CA ILE A 274 8.70 -1.68 1.85
C ILE A 274 8.85 -0.61 0.77
N SER A 275 8.19 -0.74 -0.38
CA SER A 275 8.35 0.21 -1.48
C SER A 275 7.87 1.62 -1.11
N ASN A 276 8.51 2.62 -1.71
CA ASN A 276 8.20 4.05 -1.58
C ASN A 276 8.25 4.57 -0.12
N HIS A 277 8.99 3.86 0.75
CA HIS A 277 9.25 4.16 2.15
C HIS A 277 10.74 4.21 2.46
N ASP A 278 11.12 4.81 3.60
CA ASP A 278 12.46 4.63 4.14
C ASP A 278 12.66 3.17 4.57
N GLN A 279 13.92 2.71 4.59
CA GLN A 279 14.26 1.30 4.73
C GLN A 279 14.96 0.98 6.07
N PRO A 280 14.34 1.21 7.25
CA PRO A 280 14.93 0.76 8.51
C PRO A 280 15.15 -0.75 8.45
N LEU A 281 16.22 -1.26 9.07
CA LEU A 281 16.56 -2.69 9.00
C LEU A 281 15.45 -3.58 9.61
N ILE A 282 14.80 -3.08 10.65
CA ILE A 282 13.75 -3.78 11.39
C ILE A 282 12.43 -3.01 11.27
N HIS A 283 11.36 -3.75 11.07
CA HIS A 283 9.97 -3.31 11.18
C HIS A 283 9.33 -4.00 12.40
N PRO A 284 8.97 -3.25 13.46
CA PRO A 284 8.21 -3.80 14.58
C PRO A 284 6.74 -3.96 14.16
N VAL A 285 6.32 -5.18 13.81
CA VAL A 285 4.97 -5.48 13.30
C VAL A 285 4.05 -5.87 14.46
N CYS A 286 3.01 -5.07 14.70
CA CYS A 286 2.06 -5.33 15.79
C CYS A 286 1.06 -6.44 15.44
N VAL A 287 0.41 -6.34 14.27
CA VAL A 287 -0.64 -7.28 13.80
C VAL A 287 -0.23 -7.96 12.47
N PRO A 288 0.56 -9.05 12.54
CA PRO A 288 0.93 -9.85 11.38
C PRO A 288 -0.15 -10.88 11.01
N LEU A 289 -0.91 -10.57 9.97
CA LEU A 289 -1.75 -11.50 9.22
C LEU A 289 -0.89 -12.20 8.13
N ALA A 290 0.15 -12.90 8.58
CA ALA A 290 1.12 -13.59 7.74
C ALA A 290 0.81 -15.09 7.62
N ASP A 291 1.08 -15.68 6.46
CA ASP A 291 0.80 -17.08 6.13
C ASP A 291 -0.62 -17.55 6.48
N LEU A 292 -1.63 -16.86 5.96
CA LEU A 292 -3.05 -17.18 6.16
C LEU A 292 -3.75 -17.56 4.85
N ARG A 293 -4.74 -18.45 4.95
CA ARG A 293 -5.64 -18.81 3.85
C ARG A 293 -7.09 -18.74 4.31
N ASN A 294 -7.97 -18.15 3.50
CA ASN A 294 -9.43 -18.09 3.78
C ASN A 294 -9.77 -17.49 5.16
N VAL A 295 -9.16 -16.36 5.54
CA VAL A 295 -9.38 -15.71 6.85
C VAL A 295 -10.23 -14.45 6.72
N ARG A 296 -11.17 -14.27 7.65
CA ARG A 296 -11.93 -13.04 7.84
C ARG A 296 -11.69 -12.49 9.25
N VAL A 297 -11.17 -11.28 9.36
CA VAL A 297 -11.01 -10.55 10.61
C VAL A 297 -12.21 -9.61 10.78
N GLU A 298 -13.08 -9.91 11.73
CA GLU A 298 -14.22 -9.07 12.12
C GLU A 298 -13.82 -8.19 13.32
N GLY A 299 -13.49 -6.93 13.03
CA GLY A 299 -13.18 -5.92 14.05
C GLY A 299 -14.41 -5.37 14.78
N ASN A 300 -15.61 -5.62 14.27
CA ASN A 300 -16.90 -5.19 14.87
C ASN A 300 -17.00 -3.69 15.24
N GLY A 301 -16.29 -2.81 14.54
CA GLY A 301 -16.22 -1.38 14.84
C GLY A 301 -15.26 -1.04 16.00
N SER A 302 -14.21 -1.85 16.18
CA SER A 302 -13.12 -1.61 17.13
C SER A 302 -12.09 -0.59 16.61
N LEU A 303 -11.40 0.04 17.55
CA LEU A 303 -10.24 0.89 17.30
C LEU A 303 -8.97 0.20 17.83
N PHE A 304 -8.00 -0.02 16.96
CA PHE A 304 -6.64 -0.37 17.35
C PHE A 304 -5.81 0.92 17.44
N LEU A 305 -5.28 1.21 18.64
CA LEU A 305 -4.50 2.42 18.93
C LEU A 305 -3.03 2.06 19.17
N PHE A 306 -2.17 2.50 18.27
CA PHE A 306 -0.76 2.14 18.22
C PHE A 306 0.12 3.19 18.91
N HIS A 307 1.24 2.71 19.47
CA HIS A 307 2.22 3.50 20.21
C HIS A 307 3.61 3.35 19.60
N GLY A 308 4.37 4.44 19.50
CA GLY A 308 5.75 4.44 19.00
C GLY A 308 5.89 4.13 17.50
N LYS A 309 7.13 3.93 17.03
CA LYS A 309 7.43 3.57 15.63
C LYS A 309 7.16 2.07 15.43
N VAL A 310 6.04 1.74 14.80
CA VAL A 310 5.59 0.36 14.47
C VAL A 310 4.95 0.30 13.10
N VAL A 311 4.90 -0.90 12.49
CA VAL A 311 3.96 -1.25 11.41
C VAL A 311 2.68 -1.80 12.06
N PRO A 312 1.53 -1.11 11.96
CA PRO A 312 0.30 -1.54 12.65
C PRO A 312 -0.25 -2.86 12.12
N LEU A 313 -0.51 -2.94 10.81
CA LEU A 313 -1.06 -4.11 10.13
C LEU A 313 -0.11 -4.60 9.02
N LEU A 314 0.08 -5.92 8.91
CA LEU A 314 0.80 -6.56 7.80
C LEU A 314 0.00 -7.79 7.32
N VAL A 315 -0.42 -7.80 6.05
CA VAL A 315 -0.91 -9.01 5.36
C VAL A 315 0.22 -9.53 4.48
N MET A 316 0.70 -10.75 4.71
CA MET A 316 1.87 -11.28 4.00
C MET A 316 1.75 -12.76 3.63
N ASP A 317 2.22 -13.14 2.44
CA ASP A 317 2.28 -14.55 1.96
C ASP A 317 0.92 -15.29 2.06
N SER A 318 -0.18 -14.56 1.89
CA SER A 318 -1.54 -14.99 2.26
C SER A 318 -2.52 -14.97 1.07
N GLU A 319 -3.51 -15.87 1.07
CA GLU A 319 -4.58 -15.91 0.07
C GLU A 319 -5.97 -15.76 0.71
N ASN A 320 -6.82 -14.92 0.10
CA ASN A 320 -8.23 -14.77 0.48
C ASN A 320 -8.38 -14.31 1.94
N VAL A 321 -7.79 -13.15 2.25
CA VAL A 321 -7.83 -12.51 3.56
C VAL A 321 -8.69 -11.25 3.50
N SER A 322 -9.63 -11.13 4.43
CA SER A 322 -10.51 -9.97 4.55
C SER A 322 -10.43 -9.35 5.96
N ILE A 323 -10.31 -8.02 6.04
CA ILE A 323 -10.39 -7.25 7.29
C ILE A 323 -11.64 -6.38 7.22
N ASN A 324 -12.51 -6.50 8.21
CA ASN A 324 -13.85 -5.93 8.20
C ASN A 324 -14.09 -5.08 9.45
N ARG A 325 -14.60 -3.84 9.28
CA ARG A 325 -15.10 -2.96 10.36
C ARG A 325 -14.06 -2.73 11.45
N LEU A 326 -12.92 -2.13 11.09
CA LEU A 326 -11.78 -1.90 11.98
C LEU A 326 -11.17 -0.51 11.75
N SER A 327 -10.86 0.22 12.81
CA SER A 327 -10.14 1.49 12.74
C SER A 327 -8.72 1.36 13.27
N VAL A 328 -7.76 2.03 12.64
CA VAL A 328 -6.34 2.13 13.04
C VAL A 328 -6.02 3.60 13.30
N ASP A 329 -5.44 3.91 14.45
CA ASP A 329 -4.99 5.26 14.82
C ASP A 329 -3.72 5.18 15.68
N TYR A 330 -2.99 6.29 15.79
CA TYR A 330 -1.88 6.43 16.74
C TYR A 330 -2.31 7.34 17.91
N GLU A 331 -1.87 6.99 19.12
CA GLU A 331 -2.11 7.82 20.30
C GLU A 331 -1.49 9.23 20.12
N ARG A 332 -0.19 9.26 19.81
CA ARG A 332 0.57 10.45 19.45
C ARG A 332 0.64 10.51 17.92
N SER A 333 0.06 11.54 17.32
CA SER A 333 0.13 11.80 15.86
C SER A 333 1.57 11.87 15.36
N TRP A 334 1.82 11.52 14.09
CA TRP A 334 3.16 11.65 13.49
C TRP A 334 3.56 13.09 13.20
N CYS A 335 2.60 13.95 12.87
CA CYS A 335 2.81 15.39 12.79
C CYS A 335 2.61 16.06 14.16
N THR A 336 2.98 17.34 14.25
CA THR A 336 2.56 18.23 15.34
C THR A 336 1.66 19.31 14.76
N GLU A 337 0.45 19.47 15.29
CA GLU A 337 -0.46 20.55 14.84
C GLU A 337 -0.36 21.76 15.77
N ALA A 338 -0.19 22.94 15.17
CA ALA A 338 0.04 24.20 15.87
C ALA A 338 -0.96 25.27 15.41
N ARG A 339 -1.71 25.85 16.34
CA ARG A 339 -2.70 26.89 16.05
C ARG A 339 -2.03 28.25 15.94
N VAL A 340 -2.25 28.98 14.84
CA VAL A 340 -1.73 30.34 14.67
C VAL A 340 -2.46 31.28 15.65
N VAL A 341 -1.68 32.05 16.42
CA VAL A 341 -2.20 33.03 17.40
C VAL A 341 -2.04 34.45 16.90
N LYS A 342 -0.90 34.76 16.26
CA LYS A 342 -0.58 36.09 15.70
C LYS A 342 0.37 35.92 14.52
N THR A 343 0.20 36.75 13.48
CA THR A 343 1.16 36.88 12.39
C THR A 343 1.64 38.33 12.29
N ASP A 344 2.91 38.51 11.97
CA ASP A 344 3.58 39.79 11.75
C ASP A 344 4.53 39.65 10.54
N ASP A 345 5.03 40.77 10.02
CA ASP A 345 5.92 40.76 8.85
C ASP A 345 7.32 40.22 9.14
N ARG A 346 7.63 39.90 10.41
CA ARG A 346 8.89 39.29 10.87
C ARG A 346 8.73 37.88 11.47
N PHE A 347 7.58 37.56 12.05
CA PHE A 347 7.39 36.35 12.85
C PHE A 347 5.94 35.83 12.83
N THR A 348 5.76 34.59 13.27
CA THR A 348 4.44 33.99 13.53
C THR A 348 4.43 33.41 14.93
N GLU A 349 3.45 33.78 15.77
CA GLU A 349 3.24 33.18 17.08
C GLU A 349 2.20 32.07 16.96
N VAL A 350 2.51 30.91 17.54
CA VAL A 350 1.68 29.70 17.52
C VAL A 350 1.45 29.17 18.93
N GLU A 351 0.40 28.37 19.07
CA GLU A 351 0.10 27.59 20.26
C GLU A 351 0.06 26.10 19.92
N ILE A 352 0.72 25.28 20.73
CA ILE A 352 0.74 23.81 20.59
C ILE A 352 0.20 23.19 21.88
N ASP A 353 -0.78 22.28 21.76
CA ASP A 353 -1.14 21.43 22.90
C ASP A 353 0.00 20.43 23.17
N LYS A 354 0.85 20.76 24.15
CA LYS A 354 1.99 19.93 24.56
C LYS A 354 1.58 18.57 25.16
N LYS A 355 0.30 18.35 25.49
CA LYS A 355 -0.22 17.04 25.91
C LYS A 355 -0.54 16.14 24.73
N ALA A 356 -1.22 16.66 23.69
CA ALA A 356 -1.49 15.92 22.45
C ALA A 356 -0.23 15.76 21.57
N TYR A 357 0.65 16.75 21.58
CA TYR A 357 1.88 16.79 20.79
C TYR A 357 3.08 17.17 21.66
N PRO A 358 3.67 16.21 22.41
CA PRO A 358 4.87 16.47 23.22
C PRO A 358 6.04 16.99 22.38
N TYR A 359 6.72 18.03 22.88
CA TYR A 359 7.88 18.65 22.27
C TYR A 359 8.81 19.34 23.27
N GLU A 360 10.08 19.45 22.88
CA GLU A 360 11.11 20.32 23.46
C GLU A 360 11.58 21.35 22.43
N ILE A 361 12.19 22.43 22.92
CA ILE A 361 13.00 23.35 22.11
C ILE A 361 14.46 23.16 22.52
N ARG A 362 15.29 22.63 21.64
CA ARG A 362 16.74 22.46 21.86
C ARG A 362 17.48 23.25 20.78
N ASN A 363 18.43 24.10 21.17
CA ASN A 363 19.18 25.00 20.28
C ASN A 363 18.27 25.78 19.29
N ASN A 364 17.22 26.41 19.83
CA ASN A 364 16.16 27.13 19.09
C ASN A 364 15.43 26.32 18.00
N ARG A 365 15.46 24.99 18.06
CA ARG A 365 14.79 24.08 17.11
C ARG A 365 13.77 23.18 17.81
N PHE A 366 12.71 22.86 17.07
CA PHE A 366 11.74 21.85 17.48
C PHE A 366 12.37 20.47 17.59
N VAL A 367 12.10 19.82 18.72
CA VAL A 367 12.27 18.38 18.92
C VAL A 367 10.90 17.83 19.31
N PHE A 368 10.23 17.15 18.37
CA PHE A 368 8.96 16.48 18.61
C PHE A 368 9.20 15.11 19.23
N GLN A 369 8.44 14.78 20.28
CA GLN A 369 8.66 13.58 21.10
C GLN A 369 7.48 12.61 21.03
N GLY A 370 7.77 11.31 21.06
CA GLY A 370 6.82 10.22 21.15
C GLY A 370 7.44 8.96 21.77
N LYS A 371 6.66 7.89 21.95
CA LYS A 371 7.18 6.67 22.61
C LYS A 371 8.33 6.06 21.81
N GLY A 372 9.53 6.11 22.37
CA GLY A 372 10.75 5.57 21.75
C GLY A 372 11.27 6.37 20.55
N TRP A 373 10.87 7.64 20.38
CA TRP A 373 11.41 8.48 19.30
C TRP A 373 11.41 9.98 19.61
N GLU A 374 12.40 10.66 19.02
CA GLU A 374 12.41 12.11 18.83
C GLU A 374 12.60 12.41 17.33
N GLU A 375 12.02 13.52 16.85
CA GLU A 375 12.07 13.95 15.45
C GLU A 375 12.17 15.47 15.32
N GLY A 376 12.83 15.95 14.26
CA GLY A 376 12.86 17.37 13.90
C GLY A 376 11.70 17.79 12.99
N MET A 377 11.43 19.09 12.94
CA MET A 377 10.60 19.70 11.88
C MET A 377 11.43 19.93 10.62
N GLY A 378 10.86 19.65 9.44
CA GLY A 378 11.45 19.95 8.13
C GLY A 378 10.54 20.75 7.17
N SER A 379 9.22 20.61 7.29
CA SER A 379 8.23 21.30 6.45
C SER A 379 6.94 21.59 7.23
N CYS A 380 6.11 22.47 6.67
CA CYS A 380 4.78 22.78 7.16
C CYS A 380 3.76 22.73 6.02
N MET A 381 2.57 22.21 6.32
CA MET A 381 1.35 22.46 5.54
C MET A 381 0.41 23.35 6.35
N ALA A 382 -0.20 24.35 5.72
CA ALA A 382 -1.10 25.30 6.37
C ALA A 382 -2.56 25.05 5.97
N PHE A 383 -3.42 24.94 6.98
CA PHE A 383 -4.83 24.62 6.86
C PHE A 383 -5.71 25.78 7.35
N GLU A 384 -6.71 26.12 6.57
CA GLU A 384 -7.65 27.20 6.86
C GLU A 384 -8.57 26.84 8.04
N LYS A 385 -8.77 27.80 8.94
CA LYS A 385 -9.59 27.66 10.14
C LYS A 385 -11.02 27.18 9.83
N GLY A 386 -11.32 25.93 10.17
CA GLY A 386 -12.67 25.38 10.25
C GLY A 386 -13.25 24.84 8.93
N THR A 387 -12.62 25.11 7.79
CA THR A 387 -12.92 24.43 6.51
C THR A 387 -12.14 23.12 6.38
N GLY A 388 -10.93 23.08 6.96
CA GLY A 388 -10.00 21.96 6.80
C GLY A 388 -9.37 21.92 5.39
N HIS A 389 -9.54 22.98 4.59
CA HIS A 389 -8.86 23.12 3.31
C HIS A 389 -7.37 23.46 3.53
N ILE A 390 -6.50 23.00 2.63
CA ILE A 390 -5.13 23.54 2.52
C ILE A 390 -5.24 24.94 1.93
N ILE A 391 -4.56 25.92 2.53
CA ILE A 391 -4.62 27.32 2.10
C ILE A 391 -4.05 27.44 0.68
N ALA A 392 -4.79 28.11 -0.21
CA ALA A 392 -4.41 28.23 -1.62
C ALA A 392 -3.07 28.95 -1.82
N ASN A 393 -2.31 28.49 -2.80
CA ASN A 393 -0.96 28.98 -3.18
C ASN A 393 0.12 28.91 -2.08
N THR A 394 -0.08 28.16 -0.98
CA THR A 394 1.02 27.92 -0.04
C THR A 394 2.03 26.90 -0.57
N SER A 395 1.53 25.80 -1.13
CA SER A 395 2.26 24.52 -1.32
C SER A 395 2.94 24.05 -0.02
N ASP A 396 3.94 23.16 -0.10
CA ASP A 396 4.86 22.88 1.02
C ASP A 396 5.59 24.16 1.46
N ILE A 397 5.59 24.45 2.76
CA ILE A 397 6.29 25.62 3.32
C ILE A 397 7.52 25.14 4.09
N GLY A 398 8.71 25.27 3.48
CA GLY A 398 9.98 24.81 4.04
C GLY A 398 10.37 25.54 5.33
N TRP A 399 10.75 24.78 6.36
CA TRP A 399 11.06 25.31 7.69
C TRP A 399 12.38 26.10 7.73
N ASN A 400 12.38 27.30 8.31
CA ASN A 400 13.56 28.17 8.38
C ASN A 400 14.36 28.07 9.71
N GLY A 401 13.94 27.21 10.64
CA GLY A 401 14.82 26.65 11.66
C GLY A 401 14.85 27.33 13.04
N HIS A 402 14.10 28.41 13.28
CA HIS A 402 14.20 29.17 14.55
C HIS A 402 12.86 29.36 15.26
N VAL A 403 12.81 28.86 16.51
CA VAL A 403 11.67 28.93 17.43
C VAL A 403 12.11 29.34 18.85
N GLU A 404 11.30 30.17 19.49
CA GLU A 404 11.50 30.74 20.83
C GLU A 404 10.27 30.48 21.71
N PRO A 405 10.42 29.97 22.95
CA PRO A 405 9.31 29.89 23.90
C PRO A 405 8.86 31.28 24.39
N LEU A 406 7.55 31.54 24.39
CA LEU A 406 6.95 32.75 24.98
C LEU A 406 6.29 32.50 26.35
N GLY A 407 6.40 31.27 26.86
CA GLY A 407 5.75 30.82 28.09
C GLY A 407 4.50 29.98 27.84
N GLY A 408 4.26 29.00 28.72
CA GLY A 408 3.15 28.05 28.59
C GLY A 408 3.20 27.25 27.28
N SER A 409 2.08 27.26 26.56
CA SER A 409 1.86 26.62 25.26
C SER A 409 2.29 27.48 24.05
N ARG A 410 2.72 28.73 24.27
CA ARG A 410 2.99 29.70 23.19
C ARG A 410 4.44 29.73 22.76
N LEU A 411 4.63 29.82 21.45
CA LEU A 411 5.93 29.88 20.77
C LEU A 411 5.94 31.00 19.74
N ARG A 412 7.09 31.65 19.54
CA ARG A 412 7.36 32.49 18.39
C ARG A 412 8.22 31.71 17.39
N LEU A 413 7.79 31.68 16.14
CA LEU A 413 8.56 31.20 14.99
C LEU A 413 9.11 32.44 14.29
N SER A 414 10.42 32.50 14.01
CA SER A 414 11.06 33.63 13.32
C SER A 414 10.80 33.57 11.81
N TRP A 415 9.52 33.52 11.43
CA TRP A 415 9.02 33.11 10.14
C TRP A 415 7.79 33.95 9.76
N ASN A 416 7.93 34.83 8.77
CA ASN A 416 6.79 35.53 8.18
C ASN A 416 5.96 34.53 7.36
N LEU A 417 4.82 34.11 7.91
CA LEU A 417 3.79 33.33 7.20
C LEU A 417 2.65 34.22 6.69
N ARG A 418 2.58 35.50 7.11
CA ARG A 418 1.60 36.48 6.63
C ARG A 418 1.67 36.67 5.11
N GLN A 419 2.88 36.69 4.54
CA GLN A 419 3.13 36.75 3.10
C GLN A 419 2.56 35.56 2.31
N LYS A 420 2.26 34.44 2.99
CA LYS A 420 1.62 33.23 2.43
C LYS A 420 0.10 33.22 2.65
N GLY A 421 -0.49 34.31 3.14
CA GLY A 421 -1.94 34.46 3.37
C GLY A 421 -2.46 33.88 4.69
N ILE A 422 -1.57 33.35 5.54
CA ILE A 422 -1.89 32.68 6.81
C ILE A 422 -2.28 33.69 7.90
N LYS A 423 -3.29 33.36 8.71
CA LYS A 423 -3.98 34.27 9.63
C LYS A 423 -4.15 33.65 11.04
N PRO A 424 -4.41 34.48 12.07
CA PRO A 424 -4.78 34.00 13.41
C PRO A 424 -5.99 33.05 13.38
N GLY A 425 -5.80 31.86 13.93
CA GLY A 425 -6.79 30.78 14.00
C GLY A 425 -6.59 29.65 13.00
N ASP A 426 -5.76 29.83 11.97
CA ASP A 426 -5.37 28.75 11.04
C ASP A 426 -4.52 27.68 11.75
N THR A 427 -4.41 26.49 11.15
CA THR A 427 -3.65 25.35 11.69
C THR A 427 -2.42 25.06 10.84
N LEU A 428 -1.26 25.01 11.48
CA LEU A 428 0.01 24.60 10.88
C LEU A 428 0.29 23.13 11.23
N VAL A 429 0.33 22.27 10.23
CA VAL A 429 0.77 20.88 10.35
C VAL A 429 2.29 20.86 10.20
N LEU A 430 2.98 20.87 11.34
CA LEU A 430 4.43 20.80 11.43
C LEU A 430 4.88 19.34 11.27
N ARG A 431 5.75 19.06 10.28
CA ARG A 431 6.10 17.69 9.89
C ARG A 431 7.53 17.57 9.35
N ASN A 432 7.96 16.34 9.11
CA ASN A 432 9.12 16.01 8.27
C ASN A 432 8.67 15.12 7.10
N TYR A 433 9.61 14.55 6.34
CA TYR A 433 9.34 13.69 5.19
C TYR A 433 9.70 12.21 5.45
N ASN A 434 9.93 11.83 6.71
CA ASN A 434 10.33 10.46 7.05
C ASN A 434 9.13 9.52 6.83
N ARG A 435 9.36 8.42 6.11
CA ARG A 435 8.38 7.38 5.79
C ARG A 435 8.85 6.01 6.32
N PRO A 436 9.14 5.81 7.61
CA PRO A 436 9.68 4.52 8.08
C PRO A 436 8.66 3.37 8.01
N HIS A 437 7.38 3.62 8.33
CA HIS A 437 6.38 2.58 8.53
C HIS A 437 4.98 3.04 8.08
N PRO A 438 4.36 2.39 7.07
CA PRO A 438 2.97 2.67 6.70
C PRO A 438 1.98 2.15 7.74
N GLY A 439 0.72 2.61 7.66
CA GLY A 439 -0.37 2.15 8.53
C GLY A 439 -0.80 0.69 8.27
N CYS A 440 -0.67 0.22 7.03
CA CYS A 440 -0.96 -1.15 6.61
C CYS A 440 -0.05 -1.53 5.44
N VAL A 441 0.51 -2.75 5.48
CA VAL A 441 1.24 -3.37 4.36
C VAL A 441 0.49 -4.58 3.85
N VAL A 442 0.42 -4.76 2.53
CA VAL A 442 -0.02 -5.99 1.85
C VAL A 442 1.10 -6.43 0.91
N TYR A 443 1.70 -7.60 1.13
CA TYR A 443 2.93 -8.04 0.45
C TYR A 443 2.89 -9.53 0.09
N ARG A 444 3.11 -9.87 -1.19
CA ARG A 444 2.99 -11.25 -1.72
C ARG A 444 1.66 -11.92 -1.35
N ALA A 445 0.58 -11.15 -1.35
CA ALA A 445 -0.75 -11.63 -1.02
C ALA A 445 -1.67 -11.69 -2.26
N ARG A 446 -2.63 -12.62 -2.25
CA ARG A 446 -3.67 -12.75 -3.28
C ARG A 446 -5.08 -12.58 -2.69
N LYS A 447 -6.00 -11.89 -3.39
CA LYS A 447 -7.41 -11.72 -3.00
C LYS A 447 -7.55 -11.07 -1.61
N THR A 448 -6.89 -9.93 -1.41
CA THR A 448 -6.96 -9.18 -0.14
C THR A 448 -8.13 -8.20 -0.17
N SER A 449 -8.91 -8.09 0.90
CA SER A 449 -10.07 -7.20 1.00
C SER A 449 -10.11 -6.39 2.29
N LEU A 450 -10.30 -5.07 2.18
CA LEU A 450 -10.59 -4.16 3.30
C LEU A 450 -12.03 -3.66 3.18
N ASN A 451 -12.91 -4.04 4.11
CA ASN A 451 -14.31 -3.62 4.13
C ASN A 451 -14.59 -2.75 5.37
N ASP A 452 -14.94 -1.48 5.17
CA ASP A 452 -15.18 -0.52 6.26
C ASP A 452 -13.98 -0.42 7.22
N VAL A 453 -12.78 -0.25 6.66
CA VAL A 453 -11.52 -0.10 7.41
C VAL A 453 -11.05 1.35 7.34
N SER A 454 -10.88 2.00 8.50
CA SER A 454 -10.45 3.40 8.60
C SER A 454 -9.01 3.51 9.09
N LEU A 455 -8.15 4.18 8.33
CA LEU A 455 -6.76 4.45 8.72
C LEU A 455 -6.65 5.95 9.05
N HIS A 456 -6.42 6.28 10.33
CA HIS A 456 -6.52 7.66 10.81
C HIS A 456 -5.18 8.40 10.88
N GLN A 457 -4.04 7.68 11.01
CA GLN A 457 -2.67 8.21 11.05
C GLN A 457 -1.67 7.18 10.53
N SER A 458 -0.54 7.62 9.96
CA SER A 458 0.57 6.74 9.53
C SER A 458 1.91 7.47 9.43
N SER A 459 3.03 6.75 9.65
CA SER A 459 4.40 7.26 9.58
C SER A 459 4.98 7.14 8.17
N GLY A 460 4.28 7.75 7.22
CA GLY A 460 4.37 7.42 5.79
C GLY A 460 2.97 7.19 5.24
N MET A 461 2.82 6.28 4.28
CA MET A 461 1.54 6.03 3.62
C MET A 461 0.55 5.34 4.56
N ALA A 462 -0.75 5.52 4.37
CA ALA A 462 -1.72 4.78 5.18
C ALA A 462 -1.79 3.30 4.76
N LEU A 463 -1.90 3.01 3.47
CA LEU A 463 -1.88 1.65 2.91
C LEU A 463 -0.84 1.55 1.79
N LEU A 464 0.06 0.57 1.89
CA LEU A 464 0.89 0.10 0.77
C LEU A 464 0.50 -1.34 0.38
N VAL A 465 0.34 -1.57 -0.91
CA VAL A 465 0.17 -2.89 -1.51
C VAL A 465 1.31 -3.11 -2.51
N GLN A 466 2.14 -4.13 -2.30
CA GLN A 466 3.29 -4.40 -3.17
C GLN A 466 3.39 -5.88 -3.56
N ARG A 467 3.84 -6.18 -4.78
CA ARG A 467 4.08 -7.57 -5.27
C ARG A 467 2.90 -8.51 -4.98
N SER A 468 1.68 -8.02 -5.17
CA SER A 468 0.42 -8.65 -4.74
C SER A 468 -0.64 -8.62 -5.85
N GLU A 469 -1.66 -9.46 -5.72
CA GLU A 469 -2.65 -9.72 -6.79
C GLU A 469 -4.09 -9.72 -6.24
N ASP A 470 -5.03 -9.17 -7.00
CA ASP A 470 -6.46 -9.03 -6.63
C ASP A 470 -6.67 -8.30 -5.27
N PHE A 471 -6.80 -6.97 -5.31
CA PHE A 471 -7.04 -6.15 -4.12
C PHE A 471 -8.39 -5.42 -4.18
N ARG A 472 -9.13 -5.42 -3.05
CA ARG A 472 -10.36 -4.63 -2.90
C ARG A 472 -10.38 -3.79 -1.64
N MET A 473 -10.84 -2.55 -1.76
CA MET A 473 -11.24 -1.69 -0.65
C MET A 473 -12.68 -1.23 -0.85
N LYS A 474 -13.52 -1.31 0.18
CA LYS A 474 -14.92 -0.89 0.12
C LYS A 474 -15.38 -0.24 1.43
N GLY A 475 -15.71 1.05 1.39
CA GLY A 475 -16.01 1.81 2.60
C GLY A 475 -14.77 2.09 3.45
N GLY A 476 -14.95 2.70 4.62
CA GLY A 476 -13.83 3.19 5.42
C GLY A 476 -13.04 4.27 4.66
N GLY A 477 -11.71 4.22 4.72
CA GLY A 477 -10.85 5.19 4.04
C GLY A 477 -9.62 5.60 4.83
N VAL A 478 -9.03 6.73 4.43
CA VAL A 478 -7.96 7.42 5.15
C VAL A 478 -8.49 8.79 5.55
N MET A 479 -8.91 8.92 6.80
CA MET A 479 -9.86 9.96 7.20
C MET A 479 -9.62 10.50 8.60
N VAL A 480 -10.00 11.76 8.84
CA VAL A 480 -9.79 12.41 10.14
C VAL A 480 -10.67 11.72 11.18
N ARG A 481 -10.05 11.32 12.30
CA ARG A 481 -10.78 10.69 13.39
C ARG A 481 -11.64 11.74 14.10
N LYS A 482 -12.97 11.63 13.93
CA LYS A 482 -13.96 12.52 14.56
C LYS A 482 -13.70 12.67 16.06
N GLY A 483 -13.79 13.90 16.56
CA GLY A 483 -13.55 14.26 17.97
C GLY A 483 -12.07 14.47 18.34
N THR A 484 -11.10 14.23 17.45
CA THR A 484 -9.67 14.49 17.74
C THR A 484 -9.21 15.92 17.48
N GLY A 485 -9.98 16.71 16.72
CA GLY A 485 -9.62 18.09 16.33
C GLY A 485 -8.51 18.20 15.27
N ARG A 486 -7.86 17.09 14.90
CA ARG A 486 -6.79 17.00 13.89
C ARG A 486 -7.27 17.42 12.49
N VAL A 487 -6.36 17.92 11.66
CA VAL A 487 -6.57 18.09 10.20
C VAL A 487 -5.71 17.15 9.35
N HIS A 488 -4.61 16.61 9.90
CA HIS A 488 -3.73 15.65 9.22
C HIS A 488 -4.24 14.20 9.33
N THR A 489 -3.97 13.36 8.33
CA THR A 489 -4.15 11.89 8.40
C THR A 489 -2.85 11.13 8.12
N ALA A 490 -2.60 10.73 6.87
CA ALA A 490 -1.40 9.99 6.49
C ALA A 490 -0.21 10.93 6.25
N GLY A 491 0.96 10.53 6.74
CA GLY A 491 2.22 11.26 6.54
C GLY A 491 2.74 11.24 5.10
N ALA A 492 2.06 10.52 4.20
CA ALA A 492 2.24 10.47 2.76
C ALA A 492 0.89 10.04 2.10
N ASP A 493 0.95 9.25 1.03
CA ASP A 493 -0.16 8.72 0.25
C ASP A 493 -1.21 8.00 1.12
N ALA A 494 -2.49 8.08 0.74
CA ALA A 494 -3.54 7.32 1.41
C ALA A 494 -3.49 5.83 1.04
N THR A 495 -3.41 5.52 -0.26
CA THR A 495 -3.24 4.16 -0.79
C THR A 495 -2.22 4.15 -1.92
N HIS A 496 -1.41 3.11 -2.01
CA HIS A 496 -0.31 3.05 -2.97
C HIS A 496 -0.05 1.60 -3.41
N PHE A 497 0.16 1.38 -4.71
CA PHE A 497 0.19 0.06 -5.34
C PHE A 497 1.41 -0.07 -6.25
N SER A 498 2.42 -0.81 -5.81
CA SER A 498 3.72 -0.98 -6.51
C SER A 498 3.92 -2.43 -6.99
N ASN A 499 4.11 -2.61 -8.30
CA ASN A 499 4.21 -3.93 -8.96
C ASN A 499 3.08 -4.88 -8.49
N THR A 500 1.84 -4.57 -8.86
CA THR A 500 0.65 -5.38 -8.53
C THR A 500 -0.04 -5.86 -9.80
N ARG A 501 -0.95 -6.84 -9.71
CA ARG A 501 -1.64 -7.39 -10.89
C ARG A 501 -3.06 -7.87 -10.61
N GLY A 502 -3.77 -8.25 -11.67
CA GLY A 502 -5.19 -8.64 -11.60
C GLY A 502 -6.08 -7.40 -11.49
N GLY A 503 -6.99 -7.38 -10.53
CA GLY A 503 -7.89 -6.24 -10.29
C GLY A 503 -7.61 -5.47 -9.00
N ILE A 504 -7.48 -4.14 -9.10
CA ILE A 504 -7.59 -3.19 -7.98
C ILE A 504 -8.98 -2.55 -8.01
N VAL A 505 -9.75 -2.69 -6.94
CA VAL A 505 -11.11 -2.14 -6.83
C VAL A 505 -11.26 -1.34 -5.54
N VAL A 506 -11.37 -0.01 -5.65
CA VAL A 506 -11.51 0.92 -4.51
C VAL A 506 -12.83 1.67 -4.62
N GLU A 507 -13.74 1.40 -3.68
CA GLU A 507 -15.13 1.86 -3.73
C GLU A 507 -15.63 2.53 -2.45
N LYS A 508 -16.37 3.64 -2.58
CA LYS A 508 -17.11 4.28 -1.48
C LYS A 508 -16.25 4.65 -0.25
N ALA A 509 -14.96 4.85 -0.45
CA ALA A 509 -14.02 5.25 0.59
C ALA A 509 -13.89 6.79 0.68
N LEU A 510 -13.49 7.28 1.84
CA LEU A 510 -13.15 8.69 2.10
C LEU A 510 -11.64 8.85 2.25
N PHE A 511 -11.04 9.75 1.48
CA PHE A 511 -9.63 10.10 1.55
C PHE A 511 -9.50 11.60 1.82
N GLU A 512 -9.04 11.98 3.00
CA GLU A 512 -8.94 13.38 3.44
C GLU A 512 -7.72 13.65 4.33
N GLY A 513 -7.15 14.86 4.24
CA GLY A 513 -6.11 15.36 5.15
C GLY A 513 -4.73 14.68 5.04
N MET A 514 -4.54 13.81 4.05
CA MET A 514 -3.27 13.12 3.80
C MET A 514 -2.26 14.02 3.08
N MET A 515 -0.99 13.63 3.17
CA MET A 515 0.15 14.43 2.71
C MET A 515 0.71 14.00 1.35
N ASP A 516 0.21 12.92 0.74
CA ASP A 516 0.35 12.65 -0.69
C ASP A 516 -0.94 11.99 -1.25
N ASP A 517 -0.91 11.46 -2.46
CA ASP A 517 -2.09 11.12 -3.27
C ASP A 517 -3.07 10.12 -2.63
N ALA A 518 -4.35 10.16 -3.01
CA ALA A 518 -5.35 9.22 -2.47
C ALA A 518 -5.13 7.78 -2.96
N ILE A 519 -4.66 7.65 -4.20
CA ILE A 519 -4.23 6.40 -4.81
C ILE A 519 -3.09 6.69 -5.78
N ASN A 520 -2.00 5.92 -5.71
CA ASN A 520 -0.99 5.78 -6.77
C ASN A 520 -0.94 4.30 -7.19
N VAL A 521 -0.91 4.01 -8.50
CA VAL A 521 -0.78 2.67 -9.06
C VAL A 521 0.29 2.66 -10.14
N HIS A 522 1.37 1.90 -9.95
CA HIS A 522 2.49 1.80 -10.89
C HIS A 522 3.23 0.45 -10.83
N SER A 523 4.09 0.18 -11.82
CA SER A 523 5.20 -0.76 -11.69
C SER A 523 6.49 0.00 -11.36
N THR A 524 7.39 -0.56 -10.56
CA THR A 524 8.76 -0.04 -10.42
C THR A 524 9.63 -0.62 -11.54
N CYS A 525 10.38 0.24 -12.23
CA CYS A 525 11.43 -0.18 -13.15
C CYS A 525 12.83 -0.05 -12.53
N LEU A 526 13.78 -0.80 -13.09
CA LEU A 526 15.20 -0.71 -12.75
C LEU A 526 15.96 -0.01 -13.87
N GLY A 527 16.91 0.86 -13.54
CA GLY A 527 17.85 1.39 -14.52
C GLY A 527 18.80 0.29 -15.00
N VAL A 528 19.03 0.20 -16.32
CA VAL A 528 20.08 -0.64 -16.90
C VAL A 528 21.41 0.10 -16.73
N MET A 529 22.31 -0.48 -15.94
CA MET A 529 23.65 0.07 -15.69
C MET A 529 24.68 -0.46 -16.69
N GLU A 530 24.52 -1.70 -17.13
CA GLU A 530 25.49 -2.43 -17.95
C GLU A 530 24.79 -3.53 -18.75
N VAL A 531 25.26 -3.75 -19.98
CA VAL A 531 24.96 -4.96 -20.78
C VAL A 531 26.21 -5.83 -20.69
N VAL A 532 26.12 -6.93 -19.95
CA VAL A 532 27.28 -7.77 -19.57
C VAL A 532 27.62 -8.78 -20.67
N ASP A 533 26.59 -9.37 -21.27
CA ASP A 533 26.69 -10.29 -22.41
C ASP A 533 25.39 -10.22 -23.24
N SER A 534 25.17 -11.14 -24.20
CA SER A 534 23.97 -11.14 -25.05
C SER A 534 22.66 -11.55 -24.35
N HIS A 535 22.68 -11.92 -23.07
CA HIS A 535 21.54 -12.32 -22.24
C HIS A 535 21.51 -11.64 -20.86
N THR A 536 22.62 -11.08 -20.38
CA THR A 536 22.78 -10.60 -19.00
C THR A 536 22.87 -9.08 -18.90
N LEU A 537 22.09 -8.50 -17.98
CA LEU A 537 22.12 -7.09 -17.60
C LEU A 537 22.56 -6.91 -16.14
N LYS A 538 23.26 -5.82 -15.87
CA LYS A 538 23.36 -5.26 -14.51
C LYS A 538 22.30 -4.16 -14.36
N CYS A 539 21.41 -4.32 -13.40
CA CYS A 539 20.27 -3.43 -13.16
C CYS A 539 20.31 -2.81 -11.76
N LYS A 540 19.66 -1.66 -11.58
CA LYS A 540 19.68 -0.88 -10.34
C LYS A 540 18.34 -0.24 -9.98
N TYR A 541 17.97 -0.35 -8.70
CA TYR A 541 16.97 0.51 -8.06
C TYR A 541 17.51 1.93 -7.94
N MET A 542 16.94 2.85 -8.68
CA MET A 542 17.48 4.22 -8.80
C MET A 542 16.97 5.17 -7.72
N HIS A 543 15.74 4.97 -7.21
CA HIS A 543 15.22 5.73 -6.07
C HIS A 543 15.44 4.98 -4.74
N ARG A 544 16.02 5.66 -3.74
CA ARG A 544 16.44 5.08 -2.44
C ARG A 544 15.32 4.42 -1.63
N GLN A 545 14.07 4.77 -1.89
CA GLN A 545 12.89 4.24 -1.19
C GLN A 545 12.21 3.07 -1.92
N ALA A 546 12.63 2.75 -3.16
CA ALA A 546 12.13 1.60 -3.91
C ALA A 546 13.09 0.37 -3.85
N VAL A 547 14.19 0.47 -3.10
CA VAL A 547 15.25 -0.55 -3.10
C VAL A 547 14.79 -1.88 -2.47
N GLY A 548 15.34 -2.98 -2.98
CA GLY A 548 15.49 -4.22 -2.22
C GLY A 548 14.29 -5.16 -2.12
N PHE A 549 13.09 -4.81 -2.62
CA PHE A 549 12.06 -5.82 -2.86
C PHE A 549 12.37 -6.63 -4.14
N GLU A 550 11.50 -7.55 -4.54
CA GLU A 550 11.68 -8.40 -5.73
C GLU A 550 10.85 -7.92 -6.93
N VAL A 551 11.36 -6.95 -7.70
CA VAL A 551 10.70 -6.53 -8.97
C VAL A 551 10.59 -7.68 -9.97
N PHE A 552 11.56 -8.61 -9.99
CA PHE A 552 11.57 -9.79 -10.88
C PHE A 552 11.84 -11.09 -10.11
N LEU A 553 11.17 -12.17 -10.51
CA LEU A 553 11.50 -13.55 -10.15
C LEU A 553 11.81 -14.38 -11.41
N PRO A 554 12.56 -15.51 -11.29
CA PRO A 554 12.73 -16.46 -12.39
C PRO A 554 11.38 -16.96 -12.93
N GLY A 555 11.25 -16.97 -14.26
CA GLY A 555 10.02 -17.30 -14.98
C GLY A 555 9.06 -16.12 -15.22
N GLU A 556 9.32 -14.94 -14.64
CA GLU A 556 8.54 -13.72 -14.93
C GLU A 556 9.07 -12.98 -16.16
N LYS A 557 8.21 -12.17 -16.79
CA LYS A 557 8.55 -11.41 -17.99
C LYS A 557 9.11 -10.03 -17.67
N ILE A 558 10.20 -9.71 -18.33
CA ILE A 558 10.87 -8.41 -18.30
C ILE A 558 10.58 -7.66 -19.60
N ARG A 559 10.22 -6.37 -19.51
CA ARG A 559 10.09 -5.46 -20.65
C ARG A 559 11.22 -4.44 -20.62
N PHE A 560 11.87 -4.24 -21.75
CA PHE A 560 12.85 -3.16 -21.94
C PHE A 560 12.15 -1.83 -22.25
N ILE A 561 12.59 -0.72 -21.66
CA ILE A 561 12.08 0.64 -21.87
C ILE A 561 13.25 1.50 -22.37
N ASN A 562 13.09 2.24 -23.46
CA ASN A 562 14.13 3.19 -23.85
C ASN A 562 14.15 4.40 -22.90
N GLY A 563 15.25 4.66 -22.20
CA GLY A 563 15.30 5.67 -21.14
C GLY A 563 14.98 7.11 -21.61
N PRO A 564 15.63 7.59 -22.68
CA PRO A 564 15.35 8.91 -23.26
C PRO A 564 13.93 9.15 -23.79
N THR A 565 13.30 8.14 -24.42
CA THR A 565 11.98 8.31 -25.08
C THR A 565 10.82 7.66 -24.31
N LEU A 566 11.09 6.90 -23.25
CA LEU A 566 10.16 6.05 -22.51
C LEU A 566 9.43 4.98 -23.36
N GLU A 567 9.89 4.71 -24.58
CA GLU A 567 9.18 3.81 -25.49
C GLU A 567 9.31 2.34 -25.05
N PRO A 568 8.19 1.58 -24.94
CA PRO A 568 8.19 0.19 -24.52
C PRO A 568 8.70 -0.72 -25.66
N GLY A 569 9.79 -1.42 -25.39
CA GLY A 569 10.34 -2.46 -26.26
C GLY A 569 9.66 -3.83 -26.09
N ARG A 570 10.28 -4.85 -26.69
CA ARG A 570 9.85 -6.25 -26.55
C ARG A 570 10.00 -6.75 -25.10
N THR A 571 9.37 -7.89 -24.82
CA THR A 571 9.60 -8.65 -23.59
C THR A 571 10.65 -9.75 -23.79
N ALA A 572 11.16 -10.25 -22.66
CA ALA A 572 11.94 -11.47 -22.52
C ALA A 572 11.55 -12.18 -21.20
N THR A 573 12.02 -13.40 -20.99
CA THR A 573 11.73 -14.28 -19.85
C THR A 573 12.93 -14.30 -18.91
N VAL A 574 12.74 -14.00 -17.62
CA VAL A 574 13.82 -13.95 -16.63
C VAL A 574 14.28 -15.37 -16.28
N LYS A 575 15.51 -15.71 -16.66
CA LYS A 575 16.14 -17.00 -16.36
C LYS A 575 16.69 -17.03 -14.93
N THR A 576 17.39 -15.97 -14.54
CA THR A 576 17.92 -15.76 -13.18
C THR A 576 17.91 -14.29 -12.80
N ALA A 577 17.78 -14.02 -11.50
CA ALA A 577 17.90 -12.70 -10.92
C ALA A 577 18.68 -12.83 -9.58
N VAL A 578 19.74 -12.04 -9.40
CA VAL A 578 20.67 -12.15 -8.27
C VAL A 578 20.96 -10.75 -7.72
N LYS A 579 20.50 -10.46 -6.49
CA LYS A 579 20.87 -9.24 -5.76
C LYS A 579 22.37 -9.25 -5.46
N LYS A 580 23.04 -8.13 -5.72
CA LYS A 580 24.44 -7.84 -5.37
C LYS A 580 24.56 -6.96 -4.14
N ASN A 581 23.53 -6.18 -3.85
CA ASN A 581 23.26 -5.46 -2.62
C ASN A 581 21.76 -5.05 -2.64
N SER A 582 21.32 -4.17 -1.74
CA SER A 582 19.94 -3.69 -1.71
C SER A 582 19.50 -2.93 -2.97
N ALA A 583 20.44 -2.27 -3.67
CA ALA A 583 20.14 -1.43 -4.83
C ALA A 583 20.48 -2.07 -6.17
N GLU A 584 21.50 -2.93 -6.26
CA GLU A 584 21.99 -3.49 -7.53
C GLU A 584 21.73 -4.99 -7.63
N MET A 585 21.36 -5.46 -8.83
CA MET A 585 21.15 -6.88 -9.14
C MET A 585 21.58 -7.21 -10.57
N VAL A 586 21.95 -8.47 -10.79
CA VAL A 586 22.23 -9.03 -12.12
C VAL A 586 21.02 -9.85 -12.56
N ILE A 587 20.58 -9.67 -13.81
CA ILE A 587 19.44 -10.36 -14.41
C ILE A 587 19.91 -11.00 -15.71
N THR A 588 19.71 -12.31 -15.86
CA THR A 588 19.92 -13.02 -17.14
C THR A 588 18.56 -13.46 -17.68
N VAL A 589 18.34 -13.26 -18.98
CA VAL A 589 17.13 -13.68 -19.70
C VAL A 589 17.36 -14.93 -20.56
N GLU A 590 16.28 -15.63 -20.92
CA GLU A 590 16.35 -16.82 -21.77
C GLU A 590 16.60 -16.47 -23.24
N GLU A 591 15.88 -15.48 -23.76
CA GLU A 591 16.02 -14.95 -25.12
C GLU A 591 17.18 -13.93 -25.18
N PRO A 592 17.85 -13.76 -26.33
CA PRO A 592 18.87 -12.73 -26.48
C PRO A 592 18.30 -11.32 -26.24
N LEU A 593 19.13 -10.42 -25.70
CA LEU A 593 18.79 -9.01 -25.52
C LEU A 593 18.55 -8.30 -26.87
N PRO A 594 17.66 -7.29 -26.94
CA PRO A 594 17.54 -6.46 -28.13
C PRO A 594 18.81 -5.61 -28.31
N SER A 595 19.37 -5.57 -29.52
CA SER A 595 20.60 -4.83 -29.84
C SER A 595 20.53 -3.31 -29.65
N SER A 596 19.35 -2.76 -29.35
CA SER A 596 19.14 -1.36 -28.99
C SER A 596 19.30 -1.07 -27.49
N VAL A 597 19.25 -2.09 -26.62
CA VAL A 597 19.34 -1.93 -25.16
C VAL A 597 20.76 -1.56 -24.76
N ARG A 598 20.89 -0.54 -23.91
CA ARG A 598 22.18 0.00 -23.45
C ARG A 598 22.08 0.58 -22.05
N ALA A 599 23.22 0.92 -21.45
CA ALA A 599 23.25 1.65 -20.18
C ALA A 599 22.46 2.97 -20.28
N GLY A 600 21.63 3.26 -19.28
CA GLY A 600 20.70 4.40 -19.27
C GLY A 600 19.32 4.13 -19.89
N ASP A 601 19.08 2.94 -20.44
CA ASP A 601 17.72 2.42 -20.61
C ASP A 601 17.18 1.84 -19.28
N ALA A 602 15.95 1.34 -19.26
CA ALA A 602 15.33 0.75 -18.06
C ALA A 602 14.58 -0.56 -18.35
N VAL A 603 14.17 -1.26 -17.29
CA VAL A 603 13.40 -2.51 -17.37
C VAL A 603 12.30 -2.58 -16.34
N GLU A 604 11.08 -2.97 -16.74
CA GLU A 604 9.91 -3.20 -15.87
C GLU A 604 9.38 -4.63 -15.96
N ASN A 605 8.51 -5.03 -15.03
CA ASN A 605 7.91 -6.37 -15.02
C ASN A 605 6.58 -6.40 -15.79
N ALA A 606 6.56 -7.17 -16.88
CA ALA A 606 5.44 -7.23 -17.81
C ALA A 606 4.28 -8.15 -17.36
N ASP A 607 4.48 -8.95 -16.30
CA ASP A 607 3.41 -9.73 -15.67
C ASP A 607 2.77 -8.99 -14.47
N PHE A 608 3.25 -7.79 -14.13
CA PHE A 608 2.80 -6.99 -12.98
C PHE A 608 2.22 -5.62 -13.38
N TYR A 609 1.11 -5.68 -14.11
CA TYR A 609 0.21 -4.56 -14.37
C TYR A 609 -1.19 -4.87 -13.83
N PRO A 610 -1.83 -3.96 -13.06
CA PRO A 610 -3.19 -4.15 -12.57
C PRO A 610 -4.22 -3.35 -13.38
N SER A 611 -5.39 -3.93 -13.60
CA SER A 611 -6.59 -3.18 -13.96
C SER A 611 -7.15 -2.44 -12.74
N VAL A 612 -7.72 -1.25 -12.93
CA VAL A 612 -8.09 -0.35 -11.82
C VAL A 612 -9.53 0.14 -11.94
N VAL A 613 -10.31 0.02 -10.85
CA VAL A 613 -11.63 0.62 -10.69
C VAL A 613 -11.65 1.47 -9.43
N PHE A 614 -11.58 2.80 -9.59
CA PHE A 614 -11.68 3.79 -8.53
C PHE A 614 -13.03 4.51 -8.65
N ARG A 615 -14.02 4.15 -7.82
CA ARG A 615 -15.40 4.64 -8.01
C ARG A 615 -16.20 5.01 -6.77
N ASN A 616 -17.01 6.05 -6.90
CA ASN A 616 -17.88 6.60 -5.84
C ASN A 616 -17.13 6.97 -4.55
N ASN A 617 -15.83 7.28 -4.63
CA ASN A 617 -15.01 7.72 -3.51
C ASN A 617 -15.11 9.24 -3.31
N ILE A 618 -14.70 9.72 -2.13
CA ILE A 618 -14.49 11.14 -1.85
C ILE A 618 -12.99 11.34 -1.62
N VAL A 619 -12.37 12.27 -2.35
CA VAL A 619 -10.96 12.66 -2.24
C VAL A 619 -10.91 14.16 -1.98
N ARG A 620 -10.36 14.59 -0.84
CA ARG A 620 -10.39 16.01 -0.47
C ARG A 620 -9.26 16.48 0.42
N ASN A 621 -9.06 17.81 0.47
CA ASN A 621 -8.26 18.49 1.49
C ASN A 621 -6.83 17.93 1.65
N ASN A 622 -6.25 17.42 0.56
CA ASN A 622 -4.98 16.69 0.58
C ASN A 622 -3.91 17.39 -0.26
N ARG A 623 -2.66 17.21 0.18
CA ARG A 623 -1.47 17.29 -0.66
C ARG A 623 -1.28 15.89 -1.28
N ALA A 624 -0.78 15.68 -2.49
CA ALA A 624 -0.56 16.65 -3.56
C ALA A 624 -1.63 16.48 -4.67
N ARG A 625 -1.68 15.33 -5.35
CA ARG A 625 -2.72 15.02 -6.36
C ARG A 625 -3.90 14.30 -5.71
N GLY A 626 -5.04 14.24 -6.39
CA GLY A 626 -6.16 13.40 -5.97
C GLY A 626 -5.85 11.92 -6.21
N SER A 627 -5.55 11.53 -7.45
CA SER A 627 -5.19 10.16 -7.83
C SER A 627 -4.15 10.12 -8.96
N LEU A 628 -3.21 9.17 -8.90
CA LEU A 628 -2.15 8.93 -9.86
C LEU A 628 -2.29 7.51 -10.45
N PHE A 629 -2.26 7.37 -11.78
CA PHE A 629 -2.32 6.07 -12.46
C PHE A 629 -1.25 5.92 -13.54
N THR A 630 -0.57 4.77 -13.51
CA THR A 630 0.56 4.41 -14.37
C THR A 630 0.49 2.89 -14.64
N THR A 631 -0.45 2.46 -15.48
CA THR A 631 -0.66 1.03 -15.83
C THR A 631 -1.20 0.85 -17.25
N PRO A 632 -0.67 -0.09 -18.06
CA PRO A 632 -1.19 -0.40 -19.40
C PRO A 632 -2.50 -1.17 -19.38
N GLU A 633 -2.91 -1.71 -18.23
CA GLU A 633 -4.23 -2.31 -18.05
C GLU A 633 -5.31 -1.25 -17.80
N ARG A 634 -6.56 -1.65 -18.01
CA ARG A 634 -7.71 -0.74 -18.04
C ARG A 634 -7.94 0.03 -16.74
N VAL A 635 -8.05 1.36 -16.82
CA VAL A 635 -8.36 2.27 -15.68
C VAL A 635 -9.74 2.90 -15.81
N LEU A 636 -10.58 2.76 -14.79
CA LEU A 636 -11.90 3.40 -14.67
C LEU A 636 -11.98 4.27 -13.41
N VAL A 637 -12.14 5.58 -13.61
CA VAL A 637 -12.40 6.59 -12.57
C VAL A 637 -13.84 7.07 -12.70
N GLU A 638 -14.77 6.49 -11.93
CA GLU A 638 -16.22 6.72 -12.11
C GLU A 638 -16.94 7.27 -10.86
N GLY A 639 -17.65 8.40 -11.01
CA GLY A 639 -18.60 8.88 -10.01
C GLY A 639 -17.97 9.37 -8.69
N ASN A 640 -16.68 9.69 -8.68
CA ASN A 640 -15.98 10.19 -7.50
C ASN A 640 -16.21 11.69 -7.29
N LEU A 641 -16.08 12.14 -6.04
CA LEU A 641 -15.96 13.55 -5.69
C LEU A 641 -14.50 13.87 -5.39
N PHE A 642 -13.91 14.77 -6.17
CA PHE A 642 -12.63 15.40 -5.88
C PHE A 642 -12.89 16.84 -5.43
N ASP A 643 -12.50 17.20 -4.22
CA ASP A 643 -12.97 18.41 -3.53
C ASP A 643 -11.82 19.10 -2.80
N HIS A 644 -11.36 20.25 -3.29
CA HIS A 644 -10.23 21.01 -2.72
C HIS A 644 -8.93 20.18 -2.51
N SER A 645 -8.62 19.24 -3.42
CA SER A 645 -7.26 18.69 -3.52
C SER A 645 -6.31 19.82 -3.95
N SER A 646 -5.19 20.01 -3.24
CA SER A 646 -4.36 21.20 -3.45
C SER A 646 -3.60 21.17 -4.78
N GLY A 647 -3.34 20.00 -5.36
CA GLY A 647 -2.87 19.80 -6.73
C GLY A 647 -3.95 19.20 -7.64
N SER A 648 -3.52 18.69 -8.79
CA SER A 648 -4.37 18.04 -9.81
C SER A 648 -5.26 16.95 -9.21
N ALA A 649 -6.54 16.92 -9.57
CA ALA A 649 -7.44 15.86 -9.13
C ALA A 649 -7.02 14.49 -9.69
N ILE A 650 -6.58 14.44 -10.95
CA ILE A 650 -6.10 13.22 -11.60
C ILE A 650 -4.76 13.51 -12.29
N LEU A 651 -3.80 12.61 -12.11
CA LEU A 651 -2.53 12.55 -12.82
C LEU A 651 -2.41 11.18 -13.51
N LEU A 652 -2.13 11.17 -14.81
CA LEU A 652 -1.55 10.01 -15.49
C LEU A 652 -0.04 10.28 -15.62
N ALA A 653 0.80 9.35 -15.17
CA ALA A 653 2.24 9.54 -15.10
C ALA A 653 3.01 8.41 -15.79
N GLY A 654 4.34 8.49 -15.73
CA GLY A 654 5.24 7.43 -16.18
C GLY A 654 6.65 7.95 -16.38
N ASP A 655 7.62 7.34 -15.71
CA ASP A 655 9.03 7.68 -15.84
C ASP A 655 9.94 6.45 -15.73
N ALA A 656 11.20 6.67 -16.12
CA ALA A 656 12.31 5.75 -15.94
C ALA A 656 13.61 6.55 -15.73
N GLN A 657 13.52 7.62 -14.91
CA GLN A 657 14.48 8.71 -14.90
C GLN A 657 14.62 9.45 -13.55
N GLY A 658 13.54 9.57 -12.79
CA GLY A 658 13.46 10.27 -11.50
C GLY A 658 12.91 9.36 -10.40
N TRP A 659 11.62 9.02 -10.47
CA TRP A 659 10.97 8.11 -9.52
C TRP A 659 11.10 6.64 -9.93
N TYR A 660 11.25 6.36 -11.23
CA TYR A 660 11.23 5.05 -11.87
C TYR A 660 9.88 4.32 -11.68
N GLU A 661 8.79 5.09 -11.70
CA GLU A 661 7.40 4.61 -11.66
C GLU A 661 6.86 4.52 -13.09
N SER A 662 6.64 3.30 -13.57
CA SER A 662 6.47 2.96 -14.99
C SER A 662 5.21 2.12 -15.25
N GLY A 663 4.65 2.27 -16.47
CA GLY A 663 3.38 1.67 -16.88
C GLY A 663 2.59 2.60 -17.81
N ALA A 664 2.75 2.43 -19.11
CA ALA A 664 2.14 3.26 -20.15
C ALA A 664 0.60 3.10 -20.21
N CYS A 665 -0.18 4.08 -19.73
CA CYS A 665 -1.66 4.01 -19.77
C CYS A 665 -2.25 3.85 -21.18
N HIS A 666 -2.98 2.75 -21.42
CA HIS A 666 -3.52 2.38 -22.74
C HIS A 666 -5.06 2.38 -22.87
N GLU A 667 -5.83 2.34 -21.78
CA GLU A 667 -7.27 2.63 -21.78
C GLU A 667 -7.65 3.30 -20.45
N VAL A 668 -8.07 4.57 -20.50
CA VAL A 668 -8.46 5.33 -19.31
C VAL A 668 -9.81 5.98 -19.52
N VAL A 669 -10.76 5.69 -18.63
CA VAL A 669 -12.12 6.27 -18.63
C VAL A 669 -12.35 7.06 -17.35
N ILE A 670 -12.39 8.39 -17.47
CA ILE A 670 -12.68 9.34 -16.39
C ILE A 670 -14.09 9.88 -16.62
N ARG A 671 -15.08 9.39 -15.87
CA ARG A 671 -16.48 9.77 -16.10
C ARG A 671 -17.36 9.99 -14.89
N LYS A 672 -18.35 10.88 -15.06
CA LYS A 672 -19.38 11.21 -14.05
C LYS A 672 -18.81 11.70 -12.70
N ASN A 673 -17.53 12.05 -12.65
CA ASN A 673 -16.89 12.59 -11.45
C ASN A 673 -17.31 14.05 -11.26
N THR A 674 -17.27 14.52 -10.01
CA THR A 674 -17.38 15.94 -9.68
C THR A 674 -16.04 16.45 -9.18
N PHE A 675 -15.55 17.52 -9.79
CA PHE A 675 -14.34 18.25 -9.41
C PHE A 675 -14.77 19.59 -8.81
N ILE A 676 -14.30 19.93 -7.61
CA ILE A 676 -14.59 21.19 -6.90
C ILE A 676 -13.27 21.83 -6.48
N ASN A 677 -12.95 22.99 -7.06
CA ASN A 677 -11.81 23.84 -6.70
C ASN A 677 -10.49 23.10 -6.49
N ASN A 678 -10.21 22.08 -7.31
CA ASN A 678 -8.93 21.37 -7.29
C ASN A 678 -7.81 22.29 -7.82
N LEU A 679 -6.55 21.91 -7.62
CA LEU A 679 -5.38 22.67 -8.09
C LEU A 679 -5.24 24.07 -7.43
N THR A 680 -5.55 24.18 -6.13
CA THR A 680 -5.39 25.44 -5.37
C THR A 680 -3.93 25.88 -5.16
N SER A 681 -2.97 25.00 -5.43
CA SER A 681 -1.52 25.17 -5.22
C SER A 681 -0.71 24.47 -6.33
N ARG A 682 0.61 24.71 -6.36
CA ARG A 682 1.52 24.14 -7.37
C ARG A 682 2.44 23.08 -6.78
N TYR A 683 2.49 21.91 -7.44
CA TYR A 683 3.37 20.79 -7.12
C TYR A 683 3.99 20.21 -8.40
N GLN A 684 4.83 19.19 -8.26
CA GLN A 684 5.41 18.47 -9.40
C GLN A 684 4.29 17.78 -10.22
N PHE A 685 4.35 17.95 -11.55
CA PHE A 685 3.40 17.44 -12.55
C PHE A 685 1.96 17.97 -12.46
N THR A 686 1.65 18.93 -11.57
CA THR A 686 0.28 19.44 -11.43
C THR A 686 0.02 20.62 -12.36
N ASN A 687 -0.14 20.34 -13.65
CA ASN A 687 -0.30 21.35 -14.69
C ASN A 687 -1.76 21.74 -15.00
N ALA A 688 -2.72 20.92 -14.62
CA ALA A 688 -4.16 21.09 -14.86
C ALA A 688 -4.99 20.24 -13.88
N ILE A 689 -6.31 20.41 -13.80
CA ILE A 689 -7.19 19.58 -12.94
C ILE A 689 -7.03 18.09 -13.29
N ILE A 690 -6.99 17.77 -14.58
CA ILE A 690 -6.55 16.48 -15.10
C ILE A 690 -5.22 16.69 -15.84
N SER A 691 -4.14 16.08 -15.35
CA SER A 691 -2.81 16.18 -15.94
C SER A 691 -2.35 14.82 -16.48
N ILE A 692 -1.72 14.82 -17.64
CA ILE A 692 -1.16 13.63 -18.29
C ILE A 692 0.31 13.94 -18.58
N TYR A 693 1.19 13.47 -17.71
CA TYR A 693 2.59 13.90 -17.62
C TYR A 693 3.55 12.70 -17.45
N PRO A 694 3.89 11.99 -18.53
CA PRO A 694 5.07 11.14 -18.58
C PRO A 694 6.36 11.98 -18.74
N GLU A 695 7.43 11.61 -18.04
CA GLU A 695 8.70 12.36 -18.01
C GLU A 695 9.60 12.05 -19.22
N VAL A 696 9.11 12.25 -20.43
CA VAL A 696 9.85 11.98 -21.67
C VAL A 696 11.01 12.99 -21.85
N LYS A 697 12.27 12.50 -21.88
CA LYS A 697 13.48 13.35 -21.97
C LYS A 697 13.75 13.88 -23.38
N GLN A 698 13.59 13.03 -24.39
CA GLN A 698 13.81 13.35 -25.81
C GLN A 698 12.49 13.18 -26.58
N LEU A 699 11.52 14.02 -26.21
CA LEU A 699 10.16 14.04 -26.74
C LEU A 699 10.12 14.31 -28.26
N ASP A 700 11.10 15.04 -28.76
CA ASP A 700 11.39 15.28 -30.17
C ASP A 700 11.73 14.01 -30.96
N LYS A 701 12.19 12.94 -30.29
CA LYS A 701 12.67 11.69 -30.93
C LYS A 701 11.79 10.47 -30.67
N GLN A 702 10.73 10.62 -29.86
CA GLN A 702 9.69 9.59 -29.76
C GLN A 702 9.08 9.32 -31.14
N ARG A 703 8.90 8.04 -31.46
CA ARG A 703 8.20 7.55 -32.65
C ARG A 703 6.72 7.32 -32.35
N ASP A 704 6.42 6.69 -31.22
CA ASP A 704 5.04 6.45 -30.75
C ASP A 704 4.63 7.40 -29.60
N TYR A 705 3.42 7.30 -29.08
CA TYR A 705 2.91 8.06 -27.93
C TYR A 705 2.91 7.19 -26.66
N TYR A 706 3.33 7.75 -25.52
CA TYR A 706 3.43 6.97 -24.27
C TYR A 706 2.06 6.62 -23.70
N HIS A 707 1.10 7.54 -23.75
CA HIS A 707 -0.29 7.29 -23.34
C HIS A 707 -1.22 7.24 -24.55
N ARG A 708 -2.32 6.49 -24.43
CA ARG A 708 -3.35 6.42 -25.47
C ARG A 708 -4.75 6.09 -24.92
N ASN A 709 -5.77 6.43 -25.71
CA ASN A 709 -7.19 6.12 -25.47
C ASN A 709 -7.71 6.66 -24.11
N VAL A 710 -7.62 7.98 -23.92
CA VAL A 710 -8.07 8.66 -22.69
C VAL A 710 -9.40 9.35 -22.94
N LEU A 711 -10.47 8.85 -22.31
CA LEU A 711 -11.84 9.36 -22.41
C LEU A 711 -12.25 10.08 -21.11
N ILE A 712 -12.46 11.40 -21.21
CA ILE A 712 -12.94 12.25 -20.12
C ILE A 712 -14.37 12.68 -20.47
N GLU A 713 -15.36 11.99 -19.92
CA GLU A 713 -16.78 12.16 -20.32
C GLU A 713 -17.77 12.43 -19.17
N ASN A 714 -18.80 13.26 -19.43
CA ASN A 714 -19.93 13.45 -18.51
C ASN A 714 -19.56 13.91 -17.08
N ASN A 715 -18.39 14.52 -16.88
CA ASN A 715 -17.95 15.01 -15.57
C ASN A 715 -18.48 16.43 -15.30
N VAL A 716 -18.51 16.83 -14.02
CA VAL A 716 -18.85 18.19 -13.60
C VAL A 716 -17.65 18.85 -12.95
N PHE A 717 -17.19 19.97 -13.50
CA PHE A 717 -16.15 20.82 -12.92
C PHE A 717 -16.80 22.08 -12.34
N LYS A 718 -16.56 22.36 -11.06
CA LYS A 718 -16.81 23.63 -10.39
C LYS A 718 -15.44 24.19 -10.02
N THR A 719 -15.01 25.28 -10.64
CA THR A 719 -13.60 25.68 -10.58
C THR A 719 -13.41 27.16 -10.84
N PHE A 720 -12.35 27.72 -10.29
CA PHE A 720 -11.83 29.02 -10.70
C PHE A 720 -11.05 28.89 -12.03
N ASP A 721 -10.52 30.00 -12.55
CA ASP A 721 -9.75 30.03 -13.80
C ASP A 721 -8.40 29.28 -13.66
N VAL A 722 -8.42 27.97 -13.90
CA VAL A 722 -7.25 27.09 -13.99
C VAL A 722 -7.35 26.14 -15.19
N PRO A 723 -6.22 25.60 -15.68
CA PRO A 723 -6.24 24.63 -16.77
C PRO A 723 -7.06 23.38 -16.40
N LEU A 724 -7.95 22.96 -17.30
CA LEU A 724 -8.81 21.79 -17.13
C LEU A 724 -8.06 20.51 -17.49
N LEU A 725 -7.33 20.53 -18.60
CA LEU A 725 -6.62 19.39 -19.16
C LEU A 725 -5.25 19.78 -19.71
N PHE A 726 -4.21 19.10 -19.23
CA PHE A 726 -2.85 19.17 -19.74
C PHE A 726 -2.41 17.77 -20.18
N ALA A 727 -1.76 17.63 -21.34
CA ALA A 727 -1.22 16.34 -21.79
C ALA A 727 0.14 16.45 -22.52
N ILE A 728 0.99 15.43 -22.30
CA ILE A 728 2.23 15.16 -23.05
C ILE A 728 2.15 13.75 -23.64
N SER A 729 2.64 13.55 -24.87
CA SER A 729 2.82 12.21 -25.48
C SER A 729 1.57 11.33 -25.37
N THR A 730 0.42 11.89 -25.77
CA THR A 730 -0.89 11.21 -25.67
C THR A 730 -1.61 11.16 -27.01
N ASP A 731 -2.07 9.98 -27.41
CA ASP A 731 -2.94 9.77 -28.58
C ASP A 731 -4.40 9.47 -28.18
N ASN A 732 -5.35 9.77 -29.07
CA ASN A 732 -6.78 9.47 -28.94
C ASN A 732 -7.38 10.00 -27.62
N LEU A 733 -7.20 11.31 -27.37
CA LEU A 733 -7.59 12.02 -26.15
C LEU A 733 -8.93 12.75 -26.35
N LYS A 734 -9.95 12.46 -25.52
CA LYS A 734 -11.31 12.97 -25.71
C LYS A 734 -11.86 13.64 -24.46
N PHE A 735 -12.37 14.86 -24.61
CA PHE A 735 -13.04 15.63 -23.56
C PHE A 735 -14.46 15.96 -24.03
N ILE A 736 -15.43 15.12 -23.63
CA ILE A 736 -16.78 15.08 -24.23
C ILE A 736 -17.90 15.23 -23.19
N ASN A 737 -18.99 15.93 -23.51
CA ASN A 737 -20.20 16.00 -22.65
C ASN A 737 -19.95 16.50 -21.22
N ASN A 738 -18.83 17.17 -20.94
CA ASN A 738 -18.52 17.65 -19.59
C ASN A 738 -19.22 18.98 -19.32
N LYS A 739 -19.62 19.21 -18.06
CA LYS A 739 -20.15 20.50 -17.60
C LYS A 739 -19.07 21.25 -16.83
N VAL A 740 -18.73 22.46 -17.24
CA VAL A 740 -17.81 23.35 -16.51
C VAL A 740 -18.56 24.56 -15.98
N ILE A 741 -18.36 24.86 -14.71
CA ILE A 741 -18.98 25.98 -13.99
C ILE A 741 -17.82 26.78 -13.39
N TYR A 742 -17.54 27.94 -13.94
CA TYR A 742 -16.51 28.84 -13.44
C TYR A 742 -17.02 29.65 -12.24
N ASN A 743 -16.16 29.81 -11.23
CA ASN A 743 -16.34 30.68 -10.06
C ASN A 743 -15.12 31.61 -9.89
N ASP A 744 -15.17 32.47 -8.88
CA ASP A 744 -14.13 33.42 -8.47
C ASP A 744 -13.61 33.18 -7.04
N GLU A 745 -13.91 32.00 -6.47
CA GLU A 745 -13.56 31.61 -5.09
C GLU A 745 -12.04 31.62 -4.82
N PHE A 746 -11.21 31.44 -5.87
CA PHE A 746 -9.77 31.60 -5.82
C PHE A 746 -9.26 32.39 -7.03
N LYS A 747 -8.11 33.06 -6.88
CA LYS A 747 -7.50 33.83 -7.97
C LYS A 747 -7.07 32.92 -9.13
N GLY A 748 -7.57 33.22 -10.32
CA GLY A 748 -7.20 32.57 -11.58
C GLY A 748 -5.71 32.57 -11.88
N TRP A 749 -5.25 31.53 -12.57
CA TRP A 749 -3.87 31.35 -13.00
C TRP A 749 -3.55 32.05 -14.32
N GLY A 750 -4.55 32.53 -15.08
CA GLY A 750 -4.35 33.20 -16.36
C GLY A 750 -3.74 32.29 -17.42
N GLN A 751 -4.14 31.02 -17.43
CA GLN A 751 -3.62 29.99 -18.34
C GLN A 751 -4.74 29.39 -19.19
N LYS A 752 -4.39 28.97 -20.41
CA LYS A 752 -5.33 28.34 -21.33
C LYS A 752 -5.90 27.03 -20.73
N PRO A 753 -7.23 26.76 -20.90
CA PRO A 753 -7.89 25.60 -20.31
C PRO A 753 -7.37 24.26 -20.86
N PHE A 754 -6.85 24.25 -22.08
CA PHE A 754 -6.28 23.07 -22.75
C PHE A 754 -4.81 23.30 -23.10
N GLN A 755 -3.94 22.33 -22.80
CA GLN A 755 -2.51 22.41 -23.07
C GLN A 755 -1.98 21.06 -23.56
N PHE A 756 -1.49 20.98 -24.79
CA PHE A 756 -1.16 19.73 -25.47
C PHE A 756 0.25 19.75 -26.06
N ARG A 757 1.13 18.88 -25.57
CA ARG A 757 2.52 18.77 -26.03
C ARG A 757 2.81 17.42 -26.69
N ARG A 758 3.09 17.41 -28.00
CA ARG A 758 3.19 16.19 -28.84
C ARG A 758 2.04 15.23 -28.54
N CYS A 759 0.83 15.61 -28.94
CA CYS A 759 -0.39 14.80 -28.80
C CYS A 759 -1.10 14.64 -30.16
N ALA A 760 -1.96 13.64 -30.30
CA ALA A 760 -2.69 13.33 -31.53
C ALA A 760 -4.15 12.94 -31.27
N ASN A 761 -4.98 13.02 -32.33
CA ASN A 761 -6.39 12.61 -32.33
C ASN A 761 -7.22 13.16 -31.14
N ILE A 762 -7.12 14.47 -30.90
CA ILE A 762 -7.80 15.17 -29.80
C ILE A 762 -9.21 15.59 -30.22
N LEU A 763 -10.21 15.29 -29.39
CA LEU A 763 -11.61 15.70 -29.58
C LEU A 763 -12.17 16.44 -28.35
N ILE A 764 -12.64 17.68 -28.56
CA ILE A 764 -13.32 18.49 -27.54
C ILE A 764 -14.73 18.81 -28.06
N LYS A 765 -15.77 18.15 -27.52
CA LYS A 765 -17.14 18.19 -28.08
C LYS A 765 -18.25 18.12 -27.02
N ASP A 766 -19.43 18.67 -27.29
CA ASP A 766 -20.65 18.60 -26.45
C ASP A 766 -20.49 19.20 -25.02
N ASN A 767 -19.44 20.01 -24.77
CA ASN A 767 -19.14 20.49 -23.42
C ASN A 767 -19.94 21.75 -23.07
N LYS A 768 -20.61 21.75 -21.91
CA LYS A 768 -21.43 22.88 -21.43
C LYS A 768 -20.68 23.75 -20.44
N VAL A 769 -20.24 24.93 -20.86
CA VAL A 769 -19.54 25.91 -20.02
C VAL A 769 -20.51 26.96 -19.47
N LEU A 770 -20.32 27.35 -18.20
CA LEU A 770 -21.02 28.43 -17.52
C LEU A 770 -19.98 29.35 -16.81
N PRO A 771 -20.02 30.69 -16.98
CA PRO A 771 -20.86 31.42 -17.94
C PRO A 771 -20.59 30.98 -19.39
N PRO A 772 -21.54 31.18 -20.32
CA PRO A 772 -21.44 30.64 -21.67
C PRO A 772 -20.15 31.04 -22.39
N ARG A 773 -19.36 30.03 -22.80
CA ARG A 773 -18.11 30.17 -23.55
C ARG A 773 -18.01 29.02 -24.55
N THR A 774 -17.76 29.35 -25.81
CA THR A 774 -17.37 28.37 -26.83
C THR A 774 -15.85 28.30 -26.85
N TRP A 775 -15.28 27.09 -26.83
CA TRP A 775 -13.83 26.91 -26.95
C TRP A 775 -13.40 26.70 -28.41
N THR A 776 -12.20 27.17 -28.73
CA THR A 776 -11.58 27.10 -30.05
C THR A 776 -10.09 26.74 -29.93
N LEU A 777 -9.36 26.71 -31.06
CA LEU A 777 -7.89 26.60 -31.03
C LEU A 777 -7.20 27.73 -30.23
N GLU A 778 -7.84 28.89 -30.06
CA GLU A 778 -7.31 29.96 -29.22
C GLU A 778 -7.33 29.61 -27.73
N ASP A 779 -8.19 28.69 -27.29
CA ASP A 779 -8.24 28.15 -25.92
C ASP A 779 -7.22 27.00 -25.70
N CYS A 780 -6.43 26.65 -26.71
CA CYS A 780 -5.37 25.65 -26.64
C CYS A 780 -3.97 26.27 -26.59
N LYS A 781 -3.08 25.74 -25.75
CA LYS A 781 -1.62 25.88 -25.91
C LYS A 781 -1.11 24.62 -26.61
N LEU A 782 -0.52 24.78 -27.80
CA LEU A 782 0.05 23.67 -28.59
C LEU A 782 1.58 23.77 -28.62
N GLU A 783 2.27 22.65 -28.46
CA GLU A 783 3.73 22.55 -28.45
C GLU A 783 4.11 21.21 -29.10
N ASN A 784 4.65 21.21 -30.33
CA ASN A 784 4.83 19.99 -31.16
C ASN A 784 3.53 19.17 -31.37
N THR A 785 2.36 19.81 -31.20
CA THR A 785 1.03 19.25 -31.49
C THR A 785 0.46 20.00 -32.70
N PRO A 786 0.32 19.38 -33.88
CA PRO A 786 -0.28 20.02 -35.04
C PRO A 786 -1.75 20.39 -34.79
N SER A 787 -2.23 21.50 -35.36
CA SER A 787 -3.56 22.06 -35.06
C SER A 787 -4.73 21.26 -35.64
N ASP A 788 -4.52 20.52 -36.73
CA ASP A 788 -5.49 19.60 -37.35
C ASP A 788 -5.80 18.37 -36.46
N GLN A 789 -4.91 18.07 -35.51
CA GLN A 789 -5.09 17.03 -34.51
C GLN A 789 -6.09 17.43 -33.42
N VAL A 790 -6.46 18.71 -33.30
CA VAL A 790 -7.42 19.20 -32.29
C VAL A 790 -8.74 19.55 -32.95
N ARG A 791 -9.74 18.69 -32.74
CA ARG A 791 -11.07 18.84 -33.35
C ARG A 791 -12.07 19.31 -32.31
N PHE A 792 -12.76 20.40 -32.62
CA PHE A 792 -13.90 20.90 -31.87
C PHE A 792 -15.20 20.45 -32.54
N GLY A 793 -16.24 20.22 -31.76
CA GLY A 793 -17.59 20.12 -32.28
C GLY A 793 -18.62 20.67 -31.29
N GLY A 794 -19.74 21.16 -31.83
CA GLY A 794 -20.93 21.48 -31.04
C GLY A 794 -21.48 20.24 -30.35
#